data_AF-A0A1Z9QSS7-F1
#
_entry.id   AF-A0A1Z9QSS7-F1
#
_cell.length_a   1.000
_cell.length_b   1.000
_cell.length_c   1.000
_cell.angle_alpha   90.00
_cell.angle_beta   90.00
_cell.angle_gamma   90.00
#
_symmetry.space_group_name_H-M   'P 1'
#
loop_
_entity.id
_entity.type
_entity.pdbx_description
1 polymer ?
#
loop_
_entity_poly.entity_id
_entity_poly.type
_entity_poly.pdbx_seq_one_letter_code
_entity_poly.pdbx_strand_id
1 'polypeptide(L)'
;MLMNDLIMPQRALLLLFLLAFSVAAERSSASAADRPNIVWIVSEDNSIHYLEHFFEGGAPAPNIEAMATHGLTFNNAFSNAPVCSVARTTLATACYGPRIGTQFHRRYAMAPMPKGLRMFPAYLRDAGYYTTNNSKKDYNAVEGQGVWDASSRNASWRNRPQQDQPFFHMQSHAQSHEGSLHFNRAVFENDKTKTDPNSIQLADYHPNTALFRYTHARYHDRMLDIDAIVGKTVQQLREDGVLEDTFIFYFGDHGGVLPRSKGYIYESGLHVPLVVRVPENFKHLAPTANGTRLNGFVSFIDFGPTTLHLAGVKVPSQVDGKAFLGKDISESAINARDVSFGYADRFDEKYDFIRSIRKGKYQYIRNYQPYLPDGLNNNYRYKNLAFVEWRDLYNAGKLTGPAKQFFESKPPEMLFDCETDPHQINNLANDPKHAKVLAELRERLQQTVKGLPDLSFYPESYLAENAMQNPVAFGQHHKQEIAELVDIADLSLVPFEQAKPALLAAIASGDPMKRYWAAMTCTAFAADAEEITANVKPLLKDDALIVRMRAAEFLGRIGKINPQTTLIQIVNTTQNSVEATEALNSIVWFRDFFNDKYPVKRSDFNPVSDGADVDDRLNYINGIPYPPKGAKGKARKQRTTKSKKP
;
A
#
# COMPACT_ATOMS: atom_id res chain seq x y z
N MET A 1 -30.20 11.23 87.42
CA MET A 1 -31.04 12.43 87.31
C MET A 1 -30.27 13.36 86.37
N LEU A 2 -30.57 13.56 85.09
CA LEU A 2 -31.79 13.45 84.29
C LEU A 2 -31.44 12.94 82.88
N MET A 3 -32.34 12.14 82.30
CA MET A 3 -32.44 11.93 80.85
C MET A 3 -32.93 13.23 80.19
N ASN A 4 -32.46 13.53 78.98
CA ASN A 4 -33.29 14.19 77.96
C ASN A 4 -32.65 14.05 76.56
N ASP A 5 -33.36 13.27 75.76
CA ASP A 5 -33.57 13.32 74.32
C ASP A 5 -32.85 14.38 73.49
N LEU A 6 -32.11 13.91 72.47
CA LEU A 6 -32.10 14.58 71.16
C LEU A 6 -32.20 13.52 70.05
N ILE A 7 -33.44 13.28 69.63
CA ILE A 7 -33.79 12.60 68.40
C ILE A 7 -33.38 13.53 67.25
N MET A 8 -32.28 13.22 66.56
CA MET A 8 -31.96 13.85 65.27
C MET A 8 -32.91 13.29 64.20
N PRO A 9 -33.56 14.12 63.38
CA PRO A 9 -34.47 13.63 62.36
C PRO A 9 -33.70 12.98 61.22
N GLN A 10 -34.10 11.76 60.84
CA GLN A 10 -33.63 11.00 59.66
C GLN A 10 -33.71 11.75 58.31
N ARG A 11 -34.18 13.00 58.28
CA ARG A 11 -34.23 13.85 57.10
C ARG A 11 -32.92 14.59 56.81
N ALA A 12 -32.04 14.77 57.80
CA ALA A 12 -30.76 15.47 57.58
C ALA A 12 -29.68 14.59 56.93
N LEU A 13 -29.71 13.27 57.15
CA LEU A 13 -28.74 12.33 56.55
C LEU A 13 -29.05 12.03 55.08
N LEU A 14 -30.32 12.13 54.66
CA LEU A 14 -30.73 11.91 53.26
C LEU A 14 -30.33 13.10 52.35
N LEU A 15 -30.31 14.32 52.89
CA LEU A 15 -29.90 15.54 52.16
C LEU A 15 -28.37 15.63 51.99
N LEU A 16 -27.59 15.08 52.91
CA LEU A 16 -26.12 14.98 52.78
C LEU A 16 -25.69 13.87 51.81
N PHE A 17 -26.46 12.79 51.67
CA PHE A 17 -26.23 11.77 50.65
C PHE A 17 -26.68 12.21 49.24
N LEU A 18 -27.69 13.07 49.13
CA LEU A 18 -28.13 13.64 47.86
C LEU A 18 -27.22 14.78 47.37
N LEU A 19 -26.63 15.59 48.26
CA LEU A 19 -25.63 16.58 47.85
C LEU A 19 -24.26 15.96 47.50
N ALA A 20 -23.89 14.82 48.08
CA ALA A 20 -22.66 14.11 47.71
C ALA A 20 -22.76 13.37 46.37
N PHE A 21 -23.97 13.08 45.88
CA PHE A 21 -24.20 12.50 44.54
C PHE A 21 -24.34 13.53 43.43
N SER A 22 -24.55 14.82 43.75
CA SER A 22 -24.65 15.89 42.75
C SER A 22 -23.31 16.52 42.36
N VAL A 23 -22.20 16.19 43.04
CA VAL A 23 -20.86 16.73 42.71
C VAL A 23 -19.98 15.73 41.94
N ALA A 24 -20.50 14.53 41.63
CA ALA A 24 -19.78 13.51 40.87
C ALA A 24 -20.26 13.36 39.40
N ALA A 25 -20.99 14.35 38.88
CA ALA A 25 -21.52 14.32 37.51
C ALA A 25 -21.22 15.61 36.72
N GLU A 26 -20.15 16.32 37.03
CA GLU A 26 -19.47 17.12 35.99
C GLU A 26 -18.49 16.19 35.25
N ARG A 27 -19.04 15.24 34.49
CA ARG A 27 -18.35 14.92 33.24
C ARG A 27 -18.44 16.22 32.46
N SER A 28 -17.33 16.94 32.37
CA SER A 28 -17.13 17.98 31.37
C SER A 28 -17.64 17.41 30.04
N SER A 29 -18.88 17.77 29.70
CA SER A 29 -19.40 17.62 28.37
C SER A 29 -18.65 18.69 27.60
N ALA A 30 -17.44 18.34 27.11
CA ALA A 30 -16.84 19.09 26.02
C ALA A 30 -17.98 19.27 25.00
N SER A 31 -18.39 20.52 24.83
CA SER A 31 -19.51 20.86 23.96
C SER A 31 -19.13 20.41 22.55
N ALA A 32 -20.10 20.10 21.70
CA ALA A 32 -19.83 19.89 20.28
C ALA A 32 -19.04 21.07 19.65
N ALA A 33 -19.15 22.27 20.24
CA ALA A 33 -18.39 23.47 19.90
C ALA A 33 -16.87 23.39 20.20
N ASP A 34 -16.39 22.43 21.01
CA ASP A 34 -14.99 22.33 21.41
C ASP A 34 -14.16 21.37 20.52
N ARG A 35 -14.75 20.84 19.46
CA ARG A 35 -14.11 19.83 18.61
C ARG A 35 -14.23 20.17 17.13
N PRO A 36 -13.15 20.04 16.34
CA PRO A 36 -13.19 20.36 14.94
C PRO A 36 -13.92 19.29 14.14
N ASN A 37 -14.51 19.72 13.02
CA ASN A 37 -14.87 18.85 11.91
C ASN A 37 -13.62 18.47 11.11
N ILE A 38 -13.66 17.30 10.45
CA ILE A 38 -12.52 16.81 9.67
C ILE A 38 -13.01 16.26 8.33
N VAL A 39 -12.45 16.76 7.24
CA VAL A 39 -12.72 16.30 5.87
C VAL A 39 -11.44 15.77 5.25
N TRP A 40 -11.51 14.56 4.70
CA TRP A 40 -10.48 13.97 3.86
C TRP A 40 -10.94 13.95 2.41
N ILE A 41 -10.22 14.68 1.56
CA ILE A 41 -10.36 14.67 0.10
C ILE A 41 -9.24 13.83 -0.47
N VAL A 42 -9.58 12.64 -0.96
CA VAL A 42 -8.61 11.65 -1.42
C VAL A 42 -8.70 11.54 -2.95
N SER A 43 -7.62 11.91 -3.64
CA SER A 43 -7.45 11.59 -5.07
C SER A 43 -6.94 10.16 -5.22
N GLU A 44 -7.48 9.42 -6.18
CA GLU A 44 -6.99 8.06 -6.46
C GLU A 44 -5.73 8.10 -7.32
N ASP A 45 -4.73 7.31 -6.96
CA ASP A 45 -3.50 7.09 -7.73
C ASP A 45 -2.77 8.42 -8.05
N ASN A 46 -2.23 9.13 -7.06
CA ASN A 46 -1.61 10.46 -7.23
C ASN A 46 -0.32 10.63 -6.43
N SER A 47 0.76 11.01 -7.12
CA SER A 47 2.08 11.29 -6.54
C SER A 47 2.43 12.77 -6.63
N ILE A 48 3.32 13.24 -5.75
CA ILE A 48 3.82 14.61 -5.78
C ILE A 48 4.37 15.04 -7.15
N HIS A 49 4.89 14.09 -7.93
CA HIS A 49 5.49 14.31 -9.25
C HIS A 49 4.54 14.89 -10.30
N TYR A 50 3.23 14.90 -10.03
CA TYR A 50 2.21 15.32 -10.98
C TYR A 50 1.49 16.61 -10.59
N LEU A 51 1.96 17.30 -9.55
CA LEU A 51 1.39 18.57 -9.08
C LEU A 51 2.48 19.64 -8.99
N GLU A 52 2.25 20.76 -9.67
CA GLU A 52 3.21 21.88 -9.74
C GLU A 52 3.60 22.41 -8.34
N HIS A 53 2.66 22.40 -7.39
CA HIS A 53 2.89 22.78 -5.99
C HIS A 53 3.96 21.95 -5.26
N PHE A 54 4.28 20.75 -5.76
CA PHE A 54 5.27 19.85 -5.18
C PHE A 54 6.43 19.52 -6.11
N PHE A 55 6.21 19.54 -7.42
CA PHE A 55 7.19 19.11 -8.40
C PHE A 55 7.13 19.99 -9.66
N GLU A 56 8.28 20.54 -10.04
CA GLU A 56 8.38 21.41 -11.22
C GLU A 56 7.93 20.65 -12.48
N GLY A 57 7.08 21.29 -13.29
CA GLY A 57 6.50 20.68 -14.49
C GLY A 57 5.30 19.77 -14.23
N GLY A 58 4.82 19.64 -12.99
CA GLY A 58 3.54 18.99 -12.67
C GLY A 58 2.32 19.78 -13.15
N ALA A 59 1.12 19.23 -12.96
CA ALA A 59 -0.12 19.92 -13.32
C ALA A 59 -0.42 21.08 -12.36
N PRO A 60 -0.89 22.24 -12.85
CA PRO A 60 -1.30 23.35 -12.00
C PRO A 60 -2.54 22.97 -11.18
N ALA A 61 -2.59 23.41 -9.93
CA ALA A 61 -3.67 23.06 -9.01
C ALA A 61 -4.05 24.25 -8.10
N PRO A 62 -4.65 25.31 -8.65
CA PRO A 62 -4.87 26.57 -7.94
C PRO A 62 -5.78 26.45 -6.71
N ASN A 63 -6.73 25.52 -6.67
CA ASN A 63 -7.57 25.34 -5.49
C ASN A 63 -6.83 24.61 -4.36
N ILE A 64 -5.99 23.63 -4.70
CA ILE A 64 -5.11 22.95 -3.73
C ILE A 64 -4.05 23.93 -3.21
N GLU A 65 -3.47 24.76 -4.07
CA GLU A 65 -2.54 25.83 -3.69
C GLU A 65 -3.22 26.87 -2.78
N ALA A 66 -4.44 27.30 -3.10
CA ALA A 66 -5.22 28.21 -2.25
C ALA A 66 -5.55 27.59 -0.88
N MET A 67 -5.70 26.26 -0.82
CA MET A 67 -5.84 25.56 0.45
C MET A 67 -4.54 25.58 1.27
N ALA A 68 -3.39 25.47 0.60
CA ALA A 68 -2.08 25.53 1.24
C ALA A 68 -1.77 26.91 1.86
N THR A 69 -2.22 28.01 1.23
CA THR A 69 -2.05 29.36 1.80
C THR A 69 -2.79 29.57 3.11
N HIS A 70 -3.84 28.78 3.37
CA HIS A 70 -4.62 28.76 4.61
C HIS A 70 -4.32 27.54 5.49
N GLY A 71 -3.13 26.97 5.34
CA GLY A 71 -2.81 25.71 6.00
C GLY A 71 -1.36 25.33 5.91
N LEU A 72 -1.11 24.02 5.88
CA LEU A 72 0.20 23.41 5.96
C LEU A 72 0.43 22.53 4.73
N THR A 73 1.61 22.61 4.14
CA THR A 73 2.07 21.66 3.12
C THR A 73 3.08 20.70 3.74
N PHE A 74 2.88 19.40 3.60
CA PHE A 74 3.86 18.41 4.03
C PHE A 74 4.67 17.94 2.83
N ASN A 75 5.96 18.25 2.81
CA ASN A 75 6.85 17.88 1.70
C ASN A 75 7.09 16.37 1.64
N ASN A 76 6.93 15.65 2.76
CA ASN A 76 7.29 14.24 2.91
C ASN A 76 6.12 13.43 3.47
N ALA A 77 5.09 13.22 2.63
CA ALA A 77 3.94 12.38 2.96
C ALA A 77 3.95 11.08 2.14
N PHE A 78 3.84 9.94 2.81
CA PHE A 78 4.01 8.63 2.17
C PHE A 78 2.81 7.72 2.39
N SER A 79 2.32 7.12 1.29
CA SER A 79 1.65 5.84 1.38
C SER A 79 2.67 4.78 1.79
N ASN A 80 2.22 3.81 2.60
CA ASN A 80 3.06 2.67 2.96
C ASN A 80 3.01 1.54 1.92
N ALA A 81 2.07 1.58 0.97
CA ALA A 81 1.97 0.61 -0.12
C ALA A 81 1.54 1.29 -1.43
N PRO A 82 2.08 0.89 -2.59
CA PRO A 82 1.81 1.56 -3.85
C PRO A 82 0.50 1.08 -4.52
N VAL A 83 -0.52 0.68 -3.75
CA VAL A 83 -1.79 0.16 -4.30
C VAL A 83 -2.97 0.37 -3.34
N CYS A 84 -4.15 0.59 -3.93
CA CYS A 84 -5.33 1.11 -3.24
C CYS A 84 -5.81 0.26 -2.06
N SER A 85 -6.08 -1.04 -2.24
CA SER A 85 -6.67 -1.83 -1.15
C SER A 85 -5.77 -1.93 0.09
N VAL A 86 -4.46 -2.00 -0.13
CA VAL A 86 -3.45 -2.11 0.91
C VAL A 86 -3.25 -0.76 1.60
N ALA A 87 -3.06 0.31 0.83
CA ALA A 87 -2.89 1.65 1.34
C ALA A 87 -4.12 2.15 2.12
N ARG A 88 -5.33 1.91 1.60
CA ARG A 88 -6.60 2.28 2.28
C ARG A 88 -6.85 1.48 3.54
N THR A 89 -6.44 0.22 3.58
CA THR A 89 -6.49 -0.56 4.83
C THR A 89 -5.51 -0.01 5.85
N THR A 90 -4.32 0.41 5.42
CA THR A 90 -3.32 1.07 6.27
C THR A 90 -3.90 2.37 6.86
N LEU A 91 -4.54 3.22 6.05
CA LEU A 91 -5.24 4.43 6.53
C LEU A 91 -6.32 4.11 7.57
N ALA A 92 -7.18 3.13 7.28
CA ALA A 92 -8.32 2.82 8.14
C ALA A 92 -7.92 2.18 9.48
N THR A 93 -6.85 1.38 9.47
CA THR A 93 -6.40 0.61 10.65
C THR A 93 -5.26 1.27 11.41
N ALA A 94 -4.55 2.21 10.79
CA ALA A 94 -3.31 2.80 11.30
C ALA A 94 -2.22 1.74 11.59
N CYS A 95 -2.26 0.61 10.87
CA CYS A 95 -1.37 -0.52 11.06
C CYS A 95 -0.62 -0.85 9.76
N TYR A 96 0.63 -1.28 9.88
CA TYR A 96 1.38 -1.82 8.76
C TYR A 96 0.75 -3.13 8.26
N GLY A 97 0.47 -3.19 6.96
CA GLY A 97 -0.19 -4.33 6.34
C GLY A 97 0.49 -5.68 6.61
N PRO A 98 1.83 -5.80 6.48
CA PRO A 98 2.53 -7.05 6.73
C PRO A 98 2.50 -7.51 8.19
N ARG A 99 2.16 -6.64 9.16
CA ARG A 99 1.98 -7.02 10.57
C ARG A 99 0.62 -7.69 10.82
N ILE A 100 -0.40 -7.24 10.10
CA ILE A 100 -1.79 -7.60 10.36
C ILE A 100 -2.41 -8.47 9.25
N GLY A 101 -1.62 -8.90 8.26
CA GLY A 101 -2.06 -9.80 7.19
C GLY A 101 -2.89 -9.11 6.10
N THR A 102 -2.67 -7.81 5.83
CA THR A 102 -3.47 -7.04 4.87
C THR A 102 -2.69 -6.52 3.66
N GLN A 103 -1.51 -7.08 3.40
CA GLN A 103 -0.53 -6.60 2.41
C GLN A 103 -0.81 -6.96 0.95
N PHE A 104 -1.72 -7.90 0.67
CA PHE A 104 -1.97 -8.38 -0.70
C PHE A 104 -3.12 -7.62 -1.38
N HIS A 105 -2.91 -7.08 -2.59
CA HIS A 105 -4.01 -6.54 -3.40
C HIS A 105 -4.78 -7.70 -4.02
N ARG A 106 -6.12 -7.64 -3.95
CA ARG A 106 -6.99 -8.79 -4.30
C ARG A 106 -6.69 -10.04 -3.49
N ARG A 107 -6.39 -9.87 -2.19
CA ARG A 107 -6.20 -10.93 -1.19
C ARG A 107 -7.09 -12.17 -1.41
N TYR A 108 -6.51 -13.36 -1.21
CA TYR A 108 -7.30 -14.60 -1.20
C TYR A 108 -8.04 -14.83 0.12
N ALA A 109 -7.49 -14.32 1.22
CA ALA A 109 -8.10 -14.38 2.55
C ALA A 109 -8.23 -12.98 3.16
N MET A 110 -9.37 -12.72 3.80
CA MET A 110 -9.62 -11.48 4.51
C MET A 110 -9.03 -11.57 5.92
N ALA A 111 -8.29 -10.56 6.38
CA ALA A 111 -7.78 -10.51 7.75
C ALA A 111 -8.83 -9.99 8.73
N PRO A 112 -8.99 -10.58 9.93
CA PRO A 112 -9.71 -9.92 11.02
C PRO A 112 -8.92 -8.71 11.51
N MET A 113 -9.60 -7.76 12.14
CA MET A 113 -8.90 -6.71 12.89
C MET A 113 -8.11 -7.32 14.06
N PRO A 114 -6.96 -6.74 14.45
CA PRO A 114 -6.26 -7.13 15.67
C PRO A 114 -7.21 -7.11 16.88
N LYS A 115 -7.08 -8.09 17.78
CA LYS A 115 -7.96 -8.23 18.94
C LYS A 115 -7.97 -6.93 19.76
N GLY A 116 -9.16 -6.37 19.97
CA GLY A 116 -9.37 -5.13 20.72
C GLY A 116 -9.16 -3.84 19.91
N LEU A 117 -8.69 -3.93 18.67
CA LEU A 117 -8.51 -2.80 17.78
C LEU A 117 -9.69 -2.70 16.79
N ARG A 118 -10.17 -1.49 16.56
CA ARG A 118 -11.11 -1.14 15.48
C ARG A 118 -10.45 -0.19 14.49
N MET A 119 -11.06 -0.03 13.32
CA MET A 119 -10.69 1.04 12.40
C MET A 119 -10.95 2.41 13.05
N PHE A 120 -10.09 3.40 12.79
CA PHE A 120 -10.12 4.67 13.53
C PHE A 120 -11.49 5.40 13.52
N PRO A 121 -12.31 5.36 12.44
CA PRO A 121 -13.60 6.06 12.44
C PRO A 121 -14.58 5.55 13.50
N ALA A 122 -14.44 4.30 13.95
CA ALA A 122 -15.27 3.76 15.02
C ALA A 122 -15.05 4.47 16.37
N TYR A 123 -13.82 4.90 16.67
CA TYR A 123 -13.56 5.65 17.91
C TYR A 123 -14.09 7.08 17.85
N LEU A 124 -14.14 7.69 16.66
CA LEU A 124 -14.79 8.98 16.46
C LEU A 124 -16.30 8.87 16.72
N ARG A 125 -16.94 7.81 16.22
CA ARG A 125 -18.37 7.58 16.47
C ARG A 125 -18.69 7.39 17.93
N ASP A 126 -17.88 6.60 18.66
CA ASP A 126 -18.02 6.46 20.11
C ASP A 126 -17.87 7.81 20.84
N ALA A 127 -17.09 8.74 20.27
CA ALA A 127 -16.93 10.09 20.80
C ALA A 127 -18.06 11.06 20.36
N GLY A 128 -19.05 10.61 19.60
CA GLY A 128 -20.21 11.40 19.17
C GLY A 128 -20.08 12.04 17.78
N TYR A 129 -19.02 11.75 17.02
CA TYR A 129 -18.89 12.23 15.65
C TYR A 129 -19.86 11.50 14.72
N TYR A 130 -20.40 12.24 13.75
CA TYR A 130 -21.04 11.65 12.57
C TYR A 130 -19.96 11.29 11.53
N THR A 131 -19.77 10.00 11.23
CA THR A 131 -18.70 9.56 10.32
C THR A 131 -19.24 9.03 8.99
N THR A 132 -18.68 9.52 7.88
CA THR A 132 -19.16 9.17 6.55
C THR A 132 -18.05 8.93 5.54
N ASN A 133 -18.31 8.01 4.59
CA ASN A 133 -17.44 7.74 3.44
C ASN A 133 -18.22 7.76 2.12
N ASN A 134 -17.91 8.71 1.23
CA ASN A 134 -18.67 8.94 -0.01
C ASN A 134 -18.58 7.80 -1.05
N SER A 135 -17.63 6.84 -1.00
CA SER A 135 -17.75 5.70 -1.92
C SER A 135 -16.87 4.51 -1.56
N LYS A 136 -15.57 4.61 -1.89
CA LYS A 136 -14.64 3.49 -1.97
C LYS A 136 -14.01 3.26 -0.60
N LYS A 137 -13.99 1.99 -0.19
CA LYS A 137 -13.25 1.51 0.99
C LYS A 137 -12.05 0.67 0.52
N ASP A 138 -12.37 -0.39 -0.22
CA ASP A 138 -11.43 -1.40 -0.72
C ASP A 138 -10.57 -2.04 0.39
N TYR A 139 -11.14 -2.30 1.57
CA TYR A 139 -10.38 -2.85 2.69
C TYR A 139 -9.99 -4.31 2.51
N ASN A 140 -8.80 -4.63 2.99
CA ASN A 140 -8.21 -5.96 3.13
C ASN A 140 -8.45 -6.58 4.52
N ALA A 141 -9.01 -5.81 5.46
CA ALA A 141 -9.46 -6.29 6.76
C ALA A 141 -10.99 -6.37 6.84
N VAL A 142 -11.50 -7.25 7.71
CA VAL A 142 -12.92 -7.31 8.07
C VAL A 142 -13.32 -5.98 8.68
N GLU A 143 -14.24 -5.28 8.03
CA GLU A 143 -14.82 -4.06 8.58
C GLU A 143 -15.66 -4.40 9.81
N GLY A 144 -15.30 -3.84 10.96
CA GLY A 144 -16.05 -4.01 12.19
C GLY A 144 -17.40 -3.27 12.18
N GLN A 145 -18.27 -3.61 13.13
CA GLN A 145 -19.44 -2.78 13.39
C GLN A 145 -19.00 -1.39 13.86
N GLY A 146 -19.82 -0.38 13.54
CA GLY A 146 -19.58 0.94 14.09
C GLY A 146 -18.55 1.78 13.34
N VAL A 147 -17.99 1.36 12.19
CA VAL A 147 -16.97 2.17 11.49
C VAL A 147 -17.57 3.44 10.86
N TRP A 148 -18.68 3.31 10.13
CA TRP A 148 -19.33 4.44 9.43
C TRP A 148 -20.79 4.56 9.83
N ASP A 149 -21.31 5.78 9.97
CA ASP A 149 -22.76 6.03 10.00
C ASP A 149 -23.35 5.84 8.60
N ALA A 150 -22.66 6.34 7.58
CA ALA A 150 -23.01 6.08 6.18
C ALA A 150 -21.77 5.87 5.31
N SER A 151 -21.82 4.86 4.44
CA SER A 151 -20.84 4.70 3.37
C SER A 151 -21.51 4.38 2.05
N SER A 152 -21.64 5.40 1.19
CA SER A 152 -22.26 5.32 -0.13
C SER A 152 -21.97 6.60 -0.91
N ARG A 153 -22.25 6.59 -2.22
CA ARG A 153 -22.19 7.78 -3.10
C ARG A 153 -22.98 8.99 -2.60
N ASN A 154 -23.97 8.77 -1.73
CA ASN A 154 -24.82 9.80 -1.14
C ASN A 154 -24.45 10.13 0.31
N ALA A 155 -23.43 9.47 0.87
CA ALA A 155 -22.97 9.78 2.21
C ALA A 155 -22.28 11.15 2.21
N SER A 156 -22.71 12.03 3.11
CA SER A 156 -22.22 13.39 3.28
C SER A 156 -22.37 13.80 4.74
N TRP A 157 -21.52 14.69 5.22
CA TRP A 157 -21.65 15.32 6.53
C TRP A 157 -22.99 16.07 6.70
N ARG A 158 -23.63 16.49 5.61
CA ARG A 158 -24.95 17.13 5.62
C ARG A 158 -26.08 16.23 6.11
N ASN A 159 -25.86 14.91 6.08
CA ASN A 159 -26.86 13.93 6.49
C ASN A 159 -26.84 13.70 8.01
N ARG A 160 -26.03 14.45 8.77
CA ARG A 160 -25.95 14.32 10.23
C ARG A 160 -27.31 14.68 10.88
N PRO A 161 -27.75 13.93 11.90
CA PRO A 161 -29.02 14.20 12.59
C PRO A 161 -29.11 15.58 13.23
N GLN A 162 -28.00 16.09 13.78
CA GLN A 162 -27.92 17.37 14.49
C GLN A 162 -26.87 18.25 13.82
N GLN A 163 -27.21 19.50 13.50
CA GLN A 163 -26.34 20.37 12.70
C GLN A 163 -25.07 20.80 13.44
N ASP A 164 -25.11 20.86 14.76
CA ASP A 164 -23.99 21.13 15.65
C ASP A 164 -23.13 19.88 15.95
N GLN A 165 -23.58 18.69 15.56
CA GLN A 165 -22.79 17.46 15.75
C GLN A 165 -21.49 17.52 14.93
N PRO A 166 -20.32 17.26 15.55
CA PRO A 166 -19.07 17.25 14.82
C PRO A 166 -19.04 16.07 13.83
N PHE A 167 -18.35 16.22 12.72
CA PHE A 167 -18.30 15.19 11.69
C PHE A 167 -16.89 14.86 11.20
N PHE A 168 -16.75 13.60 10.77
CA PHE A 168 -15.64 13.15 9.96
C PHE A 168 -16.18 12.67 8.61
N HIS A 169 -15.70 13.27 7.53
CA HIS A 169 -16.12 12.92 6.18
C HIS A 169 -14.93 12.57 5.30
N MET A 170 -14.94 11.37 4.75
CA MET A 170 -14.00 10.94 3.72
C MET A 170 -14.69 10.91 2.36
N GLN A 171 -14.08 11.51 1.36
CA GLN A 171 -14.49 11.37 -0.04
C GLN A 171 -13.28 10.98 -0.90
N SER A 172 -13.50 10.00 -1.77
CA SER A 172 -12.49 9.48 -2.69
C SER A 172 -12.91 9.73 -4.13
N HIS A 173 -11.98 10.22 -4.94
CA HIS A 173 -12.24 10.69 -6.29
C HIS A 173 -11.45 9.87 -7.32
N ALA A 174 -12.18 9.09 -8.11
CA ALA A 174 -11.63 8.17 -9.12
C ALA A 174 -11.28 8.86 -10.45
N GLN A 175 -11.43 10.18 -10.55
CA GLN A 175 -11.12 10.96 -11.75
C GLN A 175 -9.65 10.79 -12.17
N SER A 176 -8.74 10.67 -11.20
CA SER A 176 -7.32 10.42 -11.40
C SER A 176 -6.93 8.93 -11.35
N HIS A 177 -7.87 8.00 -11.14
CA HIS A 177 -7.55 6.55 -11.06
C HIS A 177 -7.02 6.03 -12.41
N GLU A 178 -6.13 5.04 -12.40
CA GLU A 178 -5.44 4.50 -13.61
C GLU A 178 -6.39 4.13 -14.76
N GLY A 179 -7.63 3.76 -14.42
CA GLY A 179 -8.70 3.49 -15.39
C GLY A 179 -9.01 4.68 -16.33
N SER A 180 -8.73 5.91 -15.94
CA SER A 180 -8.87 7.10 -16.79
C SER A 180 -7.85 7.16 -17.93
N LEU A 181 -6.77 6.37 -17.82
CA LEU A 181 -5.72 6.21 -18.84
C LEU A 181 -5.86 4.90 -19.64
N HIS A 182 -6.89 4.10 -19.39
CA HIS A 182 -7.19 2.89 -20.17
C HIS A 182 -8.00 3.24 -21.43
N PHE A 183 -7.46 4.14 -22.24
CA PHE A 183 -8.06 4.55 -23.51
C PHE A 183 -7.62 3.62 -24.64
N ASN A 184 -8.45 3.52 -25.69
CA ASN A 184 -8.10 2.76 -26.89
C ASN A 184 -7.34 3.64 -27.91
N ARG A 185 -6.85 3.03 -28.98
CA ARG A 185 -6.05 3.71 -30.00
C ARG A 185 -6.82 4.87 -30.68
N ALA A 186 -8.12 4.70 -30.91
CA ALA A 186 -8.95 5.72 -31.52
C ALA A 186 -9.04 6.99 -30.66
N VAL A 187 -9.08 6.87 -29.33
CA VAL A 187 -9.03 8.04 -28.43
C VAL A 187 -7.68 8.77 -28.56
N PHE A 188 -6.57 8.04 -28.58
CA PHE A 188 -5.25 8.65 -28.79
C PHE A 188 -5.13 9.39 -30.12
N GLU A 189 -5.71 8.84 -31.19
CA GLU A 189 -5.61 9.39 -32.55
C GLU A 189 -6.58 10.56 -32.82
N ASN A 190 -7.72 10.61 -32.14
CA ASN A 190 -8.79 11.57 -32.44
C ASN A 190 -9.05 12.62 -31.34
N ASP A 191 -8.79 12.31 -30.07
CA ASP A 191 -9.10 13.21 -28.96
C ASP A 191 -7.87 14.06 -28.60
N LYS A 192 -8.06 15.36 -28.36
CA LYS A 192 -7.01 16.25 -27.85
C LYS A 192 -7.09 16.38 -26.33
N THR A 193 -5.92 16.44 -25.68
CA THR A 193 -5.78 16.83 -24.28
C THR A 193 -5.88 18.36 -24.15
N LYS A 194 -6.29 18.85 -22.96
CA LYS A 194 -6.25 20.29 -22.64
C LYS A 194 -4.80 20.74 -22.44
N THR A 195 -4.01 19.92 -21.76
CA THR A 195 -2.56 20.06 -21.61
C THR A 195 -1.88 19.70 -22.94
N ASP A 196 -0.96 20.53 -23.43
CA ASP A 196 -0.20 20.23 -24.65
C ASP A 196 0.77 19.05 -24.42
N PRO A 197 0.66 17.92 -25.14
CA PRO A 197 1.61 16.82 -25.01
C PRO A 197 3.08 17.23 -25.26
N ASN A 198 3.32 18.27 -26.06
CA ASN A 198 4.69 18.71 -26.34
C ASN A 198 5.33 19.47 -25.16
N SER A 199 4.54 20.02 -24.24
CA SER A 199 5.06 20.68 -23.03
C SER A 199 5.46 19.68 -21.94
N ILE A 200 5.09 18.40 -22.08
CA ILE A 200 5.40 17.36 -21.11
C ILE A 200 6.88 17.01 -21.12
N GLN A 201 7.47 17.04 -19.93
CA GLN A 201 8.74 16.41 -19.62
C GLN A 201 8.47 15.01 -19.05
N LEU A 202 9.02 13.99 -19.70
CA LEU A 202 8.94 12.60 -19.24
C LEU A 202 10.17 12.30 -18.39
N ALA A 203 10.01 11.45 -17.38
CA ALA A 203 11.16 10.89 -16.68
C ALA A 203 12.02 10.04 -17.66
N ASP A 204 13.34 10.01 -17.48
CA ASP A 204 14.25 9.36 -18.43
C ASP A 204 14.05 7.84 -18.56
N TYR A 205 13.35 7.21 -17.61
CA TYR A 205 12.95 5.81 -17.71
C TYR A 205 11.71 5.59 -18.59
N HIS A 206 10.99 6.62 -19.02
CA HIS A 206 9.91 6.49 -19.99
C HIS A 206 10.42 6.70 -21.41
N PRO A 207 10.04 5.84 -22.38
CA PRO A 207 10.27 6.11 -23.78
C PRO A 207 9.68 7.46 -24.20
N ASN A 208 10.48 8.29 -24.85
CA ASN A 208 10.05 9.61 -25.32
C ASN A 208 9.26 9.50 -26.63
N THR A 209 8.05 8.95 -26.57
CA THR A 209 7.13 8.80 -27.70
C THR A 209 5.96 9.76 -27.61
N ALA A 210 5.28 9.99 -28.74
CA ALA A 210 4.04 10.77 -28.77
C ALA A 210 2.95 10.17 -27.86
N LEU A 211 2.88 8.84 -27.76
CA LEU A 211 1.89 8.16 -26.92
C LEU A 211 2.20 8.35 -25.43
N PHE A 212 3.45 8.27 -25.00
CA PHE A 212 3.83 8.55 -23.60
C PHE A 212 3.53 10.00 -23.21
N ARG A 213 3.90 10.96 -24.06
CA ARG A 213 3.60 12.39 -23.86
C ARG A 213 2.09 12.64 -23.77
N TYR A 214 1.31 12.07 -24.67
CA TYR A 214 -0.16 12.17 -24.64
C TYR A 214 -0.74 11.55 -23.36
N THR A 215 -0.25 10.37 -22.97
CA THR A 215 -0.73 9.68 -21.77
C THR A 215 -0.48 10.50 -20.51
N HIS A 216 0.69 11.14 -20.40
CA HIS A 216 1.03 12.03 -19.31
C HIS A 216 0.19 13.33 -19.34
N ALA A 217 0.08 14.00 -20.49
CA ALA A 217 -0.77 15.18 -20.63
C ALA A 217 -2.23 14.90 -20.28
N ARG A 218 -2.75 13.72 -20.67
CA ARG A 218 -4.09 13.28 -20.30
C ARG A 218 -4.23 13.10 -18.80
N TYR A 219 -3.17 12.70 -18.10
CA TYR A 219 -3.18 12.62 -16.65
C TYR A 219 -3.16 14.00 -15.98
N HIS A 220 -2.38 14.96 -16.49
CA HIS A 220 -2.44 16.36 -16.03
C HIS A 220 -3.87 16.92 -16.13
N ASP A 221 -4.58 16.63 -17.22
CA ASP A 221 -5.99 17.03 -17.35
C ASP A 221 -6.89 16.41 -16.28
N ARG A 222 -6.58 15.20 -15.76
CA ARG A 222 -7.32 14.61 -14.64
C ARG A 222 -7.01 15.31 -13.32
N MET A 223 -5.80 15.80 -13.15
CA MET A 223 -5.43 16.60 -11.98
C MET A 223 -6.17 17.95 -11.95
N LEU A 224 -6.44 18.56 -13.11
CA LEU A 224 -7.33 19.72 -13.19
C LEU A 224 -8.76 19.39 -12.72
N ASP A 225 -9.26 18.20 -13.07
CA ASP A 225 -10.58 17.73 -12.63
C ASP A 225 -10.60 17.50 -11.10
N ILE A 226 -9.52 16.97 -10.52
CA ILE A 226 -9.35 16.81 -9.06
C ILE A 226 -9.28 18.16 -8.35
N ASP A 227 -8.50 19.11 -8.87
CA ASP A 227 -8.37 20.45 -8.28
C ASP A 227 -9.72 21.17 -8.21
N ALA A 228 -10.52 21.10 -9.29
CA ALA A 228 -11.87 21.66 -9.30
C ALA A 228 -12.80 21.02 -8.24
N ILE A 229 -12.63 19.72 -7.96
CA ILE A 229 -13.38 19.02 -6.90
C ILE A 229 -12.97 19.49 -5.51
N VAL A 230 -11.67 19.74 -5.29
CA VAL A 230 -11.17 20.33 -4.04
C VAL A 230 -11.81 21.71 -3.83
N GLY A 231 -11.75 22.57 -4.84
CA GLY A 231 -12.38 23.90 -4.80
C GLY A 231 -13.88 23.84 -4.49
N LYS A 232 -14.62 22.95 -5.16
CA LYS A 232 -16.05 22.73 -4.90
C LYS A 232 -16.33 22.28 -3.46
N THR A 233 -15.49 21.42 -2.90
CA THR A 233 -15.66 20.93 -1.52
C THR A 233 -15.44 22.04 -0.50
N VAL A 234 -14.38 22.83 -0.68
CA VAL A 234 -14.09 23.99 0.18
C VAL A 234 -15.25 25.00 0.12
N GLN A 235 -15.77 25.27 -1.08
CA GLN A 235 -16.93 26.14 -1.28
C GLN A 235 -18.18 25.61 -0.58
N GLN A 236 -18.44 24.30 -0.64
CA GLN A 236 -19.57 23.67 0.04
C GLN A 236 -19.48 23.81 1.57
N LEU A 237 -18.30 23.64 2.17
CA LEU A 237 -18.10 23.84 3.61
C LEU A 237 -18.31 25.31 4.00
N ARG A 238 -17.95 26.25 3.11
CA ARG A 238 -18.19 27.68 3.29
C ARG A 238 -19.68 28.01 3.28
N GLU A 239 -20.42 27.50 2.29
CA GLU A 239 -21.87 27.68 2.15
C GLU A 239 -22.64 27.08 3.33
N ASP A 240 -22.16 25.95 3.85
CA ASP A 240 -22.72 25.30 5.04
C ASP A 240 -22.36 26.02 6.35
N GLY A 241 -21.49 27.05 6.31
CA GLY A 241 -21.08 27.82 7.48
C GLY A 241 -20.13 27.10 8.44
N VAL A 242 -19.53 25.98 8.03
CA VAL A 242 -18.67 25.13 8.89
C VAL A 242 -17.19 25.14 8.49
N LEU A 243 -16.81 25.93 7.47
CA LEU A 243 -15.43 25.96 6.96
C LEU A 243 -14.41 26.33 8.04
N GLU A 244 -14.73 27.30 8.90
CA GLU A 244 -13.82 27.75 9.97
C GLU A 244 -13.83 26.88 11.22
N ASP A 245 -14.56 25.76 11.17
CA ASP A 245 -14.51 24.67 12.15
C ASP A 245 -13.93 23.37 11.57
N THR A 246 -13.53 23.37 10.29
CA THR A 246 -13.19 22.14 9.55
C THR A 246 -11.71 22.09 9.12
N PHE A 247 -10.98 21.09 9.61
CA PHE A 247 -9.72 20.69 8.99
C PHE A 247 -10.00 19.98 7.67
N ILE A 248 -9.29 20.37 6.61
CA ILE A 248 -9.42 19.74 5.29
C ILE A 248 -8.07 19.16 4.91
N PHE A 249 -8.02 17.84 4.74
CA PHE A 249 -6.84 17.11 4.27
C PHE A 249 -7.04 16.77 2.80
N TYR A 250 -6.16 17.24 1.92
CA TYR A 250 -6.06 16.76 0.55
C TYR A 250 -4.82 15.87 0.41
N PHE A 251 -5.01 14.67 -0.13
CA PHE A 251 -3.90 13.75 -0.43
C PHE A 251 -4.25 12.71 -1.51
N GLY A 252 -3.23 12.03 -2.05
CA GLY A 252 -3.41 10.84 -2.90
C GLY A 252 -3.51 9.56 -2.07
N ASP A 253 -4.24 8.52 -2.49
CA ASP A 253 -4.32 7.24 -1.76
C ASP A 253 -3.12 6.30 -1.96
N HIS A 254 -2.25 6.61 -2.91
CA HIS A 254 -0.88 6.14 -3.11
C HIS A 254 -0.34 6.86 -4.35
N GLY A 255 0.89 6.56 -4.76
CA GLY A 255 1.52 7.19 -5.93
C GLY A 255 0.81 6.91 -7.26
N GLY A 256 1.24 7.63 -8.30
CA GLY A 256 0.49 7.94 -9.52
C GLY A 256 0.14 6.78 -10.45
N VAL A 257 -0.33 7.09 -11.66
CA VAL A 257 -0.86 6.11 -12.62
C VAL A 257 0.05 5.77 -13.80
N LEU A 258 1.10 6.55 -14.04
CA LEU A 258 1.98 6.26 -15.17
C LEU A 258 2.81 5.02 -14.89
N PRO A 259 3.31 4.33 -15.94
CA PRO A 259 4.15 3.17 -15.77
C PRO A 259 5.30 3.41 -14.77
N ARG A 260 5.58 2.42 -13.91
CA ARG A 260 6.51 2.52 -12.77
C ARG A 260 6.03 3.39 -11.58
N SER A 261 4.73 3.72 -11.49
CA SER A 261 4.15 4.41 -10.32
C SER A 261 3.32 3.43 -9.47
N LYS A 262 2.00 3.35 -9.68
CA LYS A 262 1.12 2.39 -9.01
C LYS A 262 1.65 0.97 -9.12
N GLY A 263 1.80 0.36 -7.95
CA GLY A 263 2.27 -0.99 -7.74
C GLY A 263 3.76 -1.19 -7.86
N TYR A 264 4.55 -0.12 -7.74
CA TYR A 264 6.00 -0.12 -7.66
C TYR A 264 6.43 0.71 -6.44
N ILE A 265 7.46 0.29 -5.73
CA ILE A 265 7.79 0.82 -4.39
C ILE A 265 8.62 2.13 -4.40
N TYR A 266 8.89 2.67 -5.58
CA TYR A 266 9.59 3.94 -5.78
C TYR A 266 8.78 5.14 -5.23
N GLU A 267 9.39 6.32 -5.11
CA GLU A 267 8.74 7.57 -4.70
C GLU A 267 7.52 7.88 -5.60
N SER A 268 7.60 7.56 -6.90
CA SER A 268 6.46 7.66 -7.84
C SER A 268 5.24 6.84 -7.42
N GLY A 269 5.43 5.76 -6.66
CA GLY A 269 4.38 4.87 -6.13
C GLY A 269 4.04 5.10 -4.65
N LEU A 270 4.91 5.73 -3.86
CA LEU A 270 4.72 5.92 -2.41
C LEU A 270 4.56 7.38 -1.98
N HIS A 271 5.23 8.34 -2.61
CA HIS A 271 5.27 9.74 -2.20
C HIS A 271 4.03 10.48 -2.72
N VAL A 272 3.09 10.75 -1.82
CA VAL A 272 1.79 11.36 -2.12
C VAL A 272 1.79 12.85 -1.77
N PRO A 273 1.00 13.68 -2.46
CA PRO A 273 0.81 15.05 -2.01
C PRO A 273 0.06 15.08 -0.68
N LEU A 274 0.37 16.04 0.18
CA LEU A 274 -0.43 16.34 1.37
C LEU A 274 -0.47 17.84 1.64
N VAL A 275 -1.68 18.39 1.61
CA VAL A 275 -2.00 19.75 2.07
C VAL A 275 -3.10 19.67 3.11
N VAL A 276 -2.93 20.36 4.23
CA VAL A 276 -3.91 20.42 5.32
C VAL A 276 -4.35 21.85 5.55
N ARG A 277 -5.60 22.19 5.22
CA ARG A 277 -6.20 23.47 5.61
C ARG A 277 -6.44 23.49 7.12
N VAL A 278 -6.02 24.56 7.78
CA VAL A 278 -6.27 24.76 9.21
C VAL A 278 -7.46 25.73 9.36
N PRO A 279 -8.52 25.34 10.09
CA PRO A 279 -9.66 26.22 10.34
C PRO A 279 -9.34 27.26 11.42
N GLU A 280 -9.81 28.50 11.24
CA GLU A 280 -9.45 29.61 12.14
C GLU A 280 -9.85 29.35 13.60
N ASN A 281 -11.02 28.76 13.85
CA ASN A 281 -11.50 28.50 15.21
C ASN A 281 -10.67 27.43 15.95
N PHE A 282 -9.93 26.59 15.22
CA PHE A 282 -9.08 25.54 15.80
C PHE A 282 -7.59 25.69 15.46
N LYS A 283 -7.14 26.90 15.09
CA LYS A 283 -5.72 27.15 14.79
C LYS A 283 -4.76 26.77 15.92
N HIS A 284 -5.22 26.79 17.17
CA HIS A 284 -4.44 26.37 18.33
C HIS A 284 -4.09 24.86 18.33
N LEU A 285 -4.74 24.04 17.50
CA LEU A 285 -4.42 22.62 17.30
C LEU A 285 -3.37 22.39 16.20
N ALA A 286 -2.91 23.44 15.53
CA ALA A 286 -1.83 23.42 14.55
C ALA A 286 -0.88 24.59 14.86
N PRO A 287 0.11 24.42 15.76
CA PRO A 287 0.96 25.52 16.25
C PRO A 287 2.04 25.93 15.24
N THR A 288 1.62 26.12 13.98
CA THR A 288 2.44 26.48 12.82
C THR A 288 1.69 27.55 12.04
N ALA A 289 2.41 28.52 11.49
CA ALA A 289 1.81 29.56 10.66
C ALA A 289 1.16 28.98 9.40
N ASN A 290 0.08 29.60 8.93
CA ASN A 290 -0.52 29.28 7.63
C ASN A 290 0.47 29.57 6.50
N GLY A 291 0.43 28.76 5.45
CA GLY A 291 1.36 28.83 4.33
C GLY A 291 2.70 28.11 4.57
N THR A 292 2.93 27.56 5.77
CA THR A 292 4.19 26.87 6.08
C THR A 292 4.30 25.53 5.35
N ARG A 293 5.51 25.25 4.87
CA ARG A 293 5.92 23.93 4.39
C ARG A 293 6.70 23.19 5.47
N LEU A 294 6.31 21.96 5.76
CA LEU A 294 6.89 21.08 6.77
C LEU A 294 7.69 19.98 6.08
N ASN A 295 8.89 19.72 6.57
CA ASN A 295 9.79 18.68 6.04
C ASN A 295 9.67 17.35 6.79
N GLY A 296 8.93 17.33 7.90
CA GLY A 296 8.66 16.14 8.69
C GLY A 296 7.99 15.03 7.89
N PHE A 297 8.45 13.81 8.10
CA PHE A 297 7.92 12.60 7.47
C PHE A 297 6.61 12.18 8.14
N VAL A 298 5.57 12.03 7.33
CA VAL A 298 4.28 11.47 7.72
C VAL A 298 3.92 10.30 6.81
N SER A 299 3.31 9.28 7.38
CA SER A 299 2.89 8.08 6.65
C SER A 299 1.42 7.76 6.90
N PHE A 300 0.80 6.94 6.08
CA PHE A 300 -0.62 6.62 6.20
C PHE A 300 -1.04 6.03 7.55
N ILE A 301 -0.13 5.30 8.21
CA ILE A 301 -0.34 4.84 9.58
C ILE A 301 -0.60 5.99 10.57
N ASP A 302 -0.14 7.21 10.28
CA ASP A 302 -0.24 8.38 11.16
C ASP A 302 -1.55 9.17 11.00
N PHE A 303 -2.31 8.95 9.92
CA PHE A 303 -3.49 9.75 9.59
C PHE A 303 -4.64 9.49 10.57
N GLY A 304 -4.96 8.21 10.83
CA GLY A 304 -5.96 7.83 11.83
C GLY A 304 -5.63 8.39 13.23
N PRO A 305 -4.41 8.17 13.77
CA PRO A 305 -3.95 8.77 15.02
C PRO A 305 -4.07 10.30 15.04
N THR A 306 -3.73 10.98 13.94
CA THR A 306 -3.84 12.44 13.83
C THR A 306 -5.29 12.90 13.90
N THR A 307 -6.21 12.25 13.18
CA THR A 307 -7.64 12.56 13.24
C THR A 307 -8.22 12.34 14.63
N LEU A 308 -7.87 11.24 15.30
CA LEU A 308 -8.29 11.01 16.69
C LEU A 308 -7.73 12.08 17.64
N HIS A 309 -6.46 12.44 17.49
CA HIS A 309 -5.82 13.42 18.35
C HIS A 309 -6.41 14.83 18.19
N LEU A 310 -6.68 15.27 16.96
CA LEU A 310 -7.38 16.53 16.66
C LEU A 310 -8.81 16.55 17.26
N ALA A 311 -9.48 15.40 17.30
CA ALA A 311 -10.79 15.24 17.91
C ALA A 311 -10.77 15.12 19.44
N GLY A 312 -9.60 15.15 20.08
CA GLY A 312 -9.44 14.91 21.52
C GLY A 312 -9.74 13.46 21.94
N VAL A 313 -9.71 12.52 21.00
CA VAL A 313 -9.97 11.09 21.24
C VAL A 313 -8.64 10.35 21.47
N LYS A 314 -8.62 9.47 22.47
CA LYS A 314 -7.45 8.67 22.80
C LYS A 314 -7.05 7.77 21.63
N VAL A 315 -5.81 7.88 21.17
CA VAL A 315 -5.22 6.98 20.17
C VAL A 315 -4.99 5.60 20.80
N PRO A 316 -5.47 4.50 20.19
CA PRO A 316 -5.21 3.15 20.68
C PRO A 316 -3.73 2.80 20.61
N SER A 317 -3.17 2.17 21.65
CA SER A 317 -1.73 1.83 21.70
C SER A 317 -1.29 0.70 20.75
N GLN A 318 -2.24 0.04 20.07
CA GLN A 318 -1.99 -1.09 19.16
C GLN A 318 -1.77 -0.66 17.70
N VAL A 319 -1.94 0.63 17.38
CA VAL A 319 -1.63 1.20 16.07
C VAL A 319 -0.13 1.42 15.92
N ASP A 320 0.38 1.43 14.69
CA ASP A 320 1.81 1.62 14.43
C ASP A 320 2.19 3.10 14.25
N GLY A 321 1.23 3.94 13.83
CA GLY A 321 1.46 5.36 13.59
C GLY A 321 1.31 6.25 14.82
N LYS A 322 1.71 7.50 14.65
CA LYS A 322 1.67 8.55 15.68
C LYS A 322 1.12 9.81 15.08
N ALA A 323 0.26 10.50 15.82
CA ALA A 323 -0.28 11.79 15.41
C ALA A 323 0.83 12.77 15.02
N PHE A 324 0.59 13.59 13.99
CA PHE A 324 1.51 14.63 13.53
C PHE A 324 0.91 16.05 13.59
N LEU A 325 -0.36 16.19 13.99
CA LEU A 325 -1.00 17.48 14.32
C LEU A 325 -1.86 17.33 15.57
N GLY A 326 -1.94 18.40 16.36
CA GLY A 326 -2.72 18.48 17.60
C GLY A 326 -2.10 19.42 18.63
N LYS A 327 -2.83 19.67 19.72
CA LYS A 327 -2.52 20.68 20.76
C LYS A 327 -1.10 20.57 21.34
N ASP A 328 -0.57 19.36 21.44
CA ASP A 328 0.70 19.06 22.12
C ASP A 328 1.82 18.67 21.14
N ILE A 329 1.68 18.98 19.85
CA ILE A 329 2.66 18.63 18.81
C ILE A 329 3.25 19.92 18.24
N SER A 330 4.51 20.22 18.59
CA SER A 330 5.23 21.39 18.08
C SER A 330 5.67 21.21 16.63
N GLU A 331 5.86 22.32 15.91
CA GLU A 331 6.47 22.31 14.58
C GLU A 331 7.82 21.58 14.55
N SER A 332 8.65 21.79 15.57
CA SER A 332 9.94 21.09 15.71
C SER A 332 9.79 19.58 15.84
N ALA A 333 8.77 19.10 16.55
CA ALA A 333 8.49 17.67 16.68
C ALA A 333 8.01 17.07 15.34
N ILE A 334 7.25 17.83 14.54
CA ILE A 334 6.86 17.41 13.19
C ILE A 334 8.11 17.29 12.32
N ASN A 335 8.92 18.34 12.23
CA ASN A 335 10.10 18.39 11.38
C ASN A 335 11.23 17.42 11.79
N ALA A 336 11.23 16.93 13.03
CA ALA A 336 12.18 15.92 13.49
C ALA A 336 11.91 14.51 12.96
N ARG A 337 10.72 14.25 12.38
CA ARG A 337 10.37 12.97 11.77
C ARG A 337 11.09 12.83 10.43
N ASP A 338 11.87 11.77 10.25
CA ASP A 338 12.75 11.64 9.07
C ASP A 338 12.72 10.26 8.41
N VAL A 339 11.80 9.35 8.79
CA VAL A 339 11.75 7.98 8.29
C VAL A 339 10.35 7.57 7.82
N SER A 340 10.26 6.86 6.68
CA SER A 340 9.08 6.08 6.28
C SER A 340 9.44 4.65 5.88
N PHE A 341 8.47 3.74 6.02
CA PHE A 341 8.58 2.32 5.67
C PHE A 341 7.55 1.97 4.59
N GLY A 342 8.01 1.38 3.49
CA GLY A 342 7.18 0.95 2.37
C GLY A 342 7.18 -0.56 2.18
N TYR A 343 6.07 -1.11 1.70
CA TYR A 343 5.93 -2.52 1.36
C TYR A 343 5.13 -2.73 0.08
N ALA A 344 5.62 -3.68 -0.72
CA ALA A 344 4.95 -4.22 -1.89
C ALA A 344 5.07 -5.75 -1.88
N ASP A 345 3.96 -6.39 -2.21
CA ASP A 345 3.80 -7.85 -2.26
C ASP A 345 3.08 -8.20 -3.57
N ARG A 346 2.09 -9.08 -3.52
CA ARG A 346 1.27 -9.38 -4.69
C ARG A 346 0.30 -8.27 -5.03
N PHE A 347 0.30 -7.88 -6.30
CA PHE A 347 -0.70 -7.01 -6.91
C PHE A 347 -1.41 -7.69 -8.09
N ASP A 348 -2.67 -8.07 -7.86
CA ASP A 348 -3.45 -8.94 -8.76
C ASP A 348 -2.66 -10.25 -9.01
N GLU A 349 -2.49 -10.69 -10.25
CA GLU A 349 -1.75 -11.92 -10.55
C GLU A 349 -0.21 -11.78 -10.46
N LYS A 350 0.32 -10.56 -10.32
CA LYS A 350 1.77 -10.28 -10.29
C LYS A 350 2.29 -10.34 -8.85
N TYR A 351 3.15 -11.32 -8.58
CA TYR A 351 3.92 -11.40 -7.33
C TYR A 351 5.25 -10.66 -7.47
N ASP A 352 5.57 -9.83 -6.47
CA ASP A 352 6.86 -9.17 -6.32
C ASP A 352 7.02 -8.76 -4.85
N PHE A 353 7.95 -9.38 -4.12
CA PHE A 353 8.17 -9.08 -2.69
C PHE A 353 9.30 -8.07 -2.50
N ILE A 354 8.93 -6.82 -2.16
CA ILE A 354 9.86 -5.70 -2.00
C ILE A 354 9.54 -4.89 -0.73
N ARG A 355 10.57 -4.36 -0.08
CA ARG A 355 10.46 -3.43 1.06
C ARG A 355 11.34 -2.20 0.85
N SER A 356 10.97 -1.07 1.45
CA SER A 356 11.78 0.14 1.41
C SER A 356 11.82 0.89 2.74
N ILE A 357 12.94 1.56 3.00
CA ILE A 357 13.09 2.58 4.04
C ILE A 357 13.54 3.86 3.36
N ARG A 358 12.76 4.93 3.55
CA ARG A 358 13.14 6.30 3.16
C ARG A 358 13.61 7.01 4.42
N LYS A 359 14.84 7.51 4.46
CA LYS A 359 15.39 8.31 5.56
C LYS A 359 16.06 9.58 5.04
N GLY A 360 15.63 10.75 5.51
CA GLY A 360 16.22 12.04 5.09
C GLY A 360 16.10 12.25 3.59
N LYS A 361 17.20 12.14 2.83
CA LYS A 361 17.22 12.17 1.35
C LYS A 361 17.43 10.81 0.66
N TYR A 362 17.77 9.78 1.42
CA TYR A 362 18.04 8.46 0.86
C TYR A 362 16.82 7.53 0.91
N GLN A 363 16.61 6.74 -0.13
CA GLN A 363 15.72 5.58 -0.09
C GLN A 363 16.51 4.29 -0.34
N TYR A 364 16.42 3.37 0.61
CA TYR A 364 16.88 2.01 0.47
C TYR A 364 15.73 1.10 0.05
N ILE A 365 15.94 0.25 -0.95
CA ILE A 365 14.97 -0.72 -1.45
C ILE A 365 15.61 -2.11 -1.42
N ARG A 366 14.91 -3.08 -0.84
CA ARG A 366 15.30 -4.49 -0.78
C ARG A 366 14.35 -5.33 -1.63
N ASN A 367 14.90 -5.96 -2.66
CA ASN A 367 14.17 -6.87 -3.56
C ASN A 367 14.40 -8.31 -3.11
N TYR A 368 13.40 -8.97 -2.53
CA TYR A 368 13.52 -10.38 -2.12
C TYR A 368 13.35 -11.36 -3.29
N GLN A 369 12.81 -10.89 -4.42
CA GLN A 369 12.72 -11.63 -5.68
C GLN A 369 13.42 -10.85 -6.82
N PRO A 370 14.73 -10.57 -6.71
CA PRO A 370 15.43 -9.65 -7.60
C PRO A 370 15.45 -10.11 -9.06
N TYR A 371 15.27 -11.42 -9.30
CA TYR A 371 15.21 -12.01 -10.63
C TYR A 371 13.94 -11.68 -11.42
N LEU A 372 12.88 -11.17 -10.76
CA LEU A 372 11.65 -10.75 -11.43
C LEU A 372 11.77 -9.29 -11.91
N PRO A 373 11.61 -9.03 -13.22
CA PRO A 373 11.62 -7.67 -13.74
C PRO A 373 10.36 -6.90 -13.32
N ASP A 374 10.46 -5.57 -13.24
CA ASP A 374 9.31 -4.70 -12.95
C ASP A 374 8.24 -4.81 -14.05
N GLY A 375 8.66 -5.02 -15.31
CA GLY A 375 7.80 -5.19 -16.47
C GLY A 375 7.13 -6.57 -16.63
N LEU A 376 7.15 -7.43 -15.59
CA LEU A 376 6.36 -8.65 -15.60
C LEU A 376 4.86 -8.32 -15.78
N ASN A 377 4.18 -9.06 -16.67
CA ASN A 377 2.82 -8.73 -17.07
C ASN A 377 1.84 -8.74 -15.89
N ASN A 378 1.12 -7.62 -15.73
CA ASN A 378 -0.12 -7.47 -14.96
C ASN A 378 -1.23 -6.98 -15.92
N ASN A 379 -2.24 -7.79 -16.12
CA ASN A 379 -3.28 -7.63 -17.13
C ASN A 379 -4.02 -6.31 -17.00
N TYR A 380 -4.31 -5.85 -15.77
CA TYR A 380 -5.01 -4.59 -15.57
C TYR A 380 -4.18 -3.39 -16.03
N ARG A 381 -2.88 -3.35 -15.70
CA ARG A 381 -1.97 -2.26 -16.08
C ARG A 381 -1.69 -2.24 -17.59
N TYR A 382 -1.59 -3.40 -18.21
CA TYR A 382 -1.36 -3.50 -19.67
C TYR A 382 -2.59 -3.15 -20.53
N LYS A 383 -3.71 -2.71 -19.92
CA LYS A 383 -4.77 -1.96 -20.63
C LYS A 383 -4.34 -0.57 -21.05
N ASN A 384 -3.36 0.02 -20.36
CA ASN A 384 -2.78 1.30 -20.74
C ASN A 384 -1.82 1.08 -21.93
N LEU A 385 -2.10 1.76 -23.05
CA LEU A 385 -1.32 1.61 -24.28
C LEU A 385 0.16 2.00 -24.11
N ALA A 386 0.50 2.86 -23.16
CA ALA A 386 1.90 3.21 -22.87
C ALA A 386 2.69 2.01 -22.30
N PHE A 387 2.08 1.17 -21.46
CA PHE A 387 2.72 -0.08 -21.02
C PHE A 387 2.95 -1.05 -22.18
N VAL A 388 1.98 -1.14 -23.11
CA VAL A 388 2.07 -1.99 -24.30
C VAL A 388 3.20 -1.53 -25.21
N GLU A 389 3.22 -0.24 -25.58
CA GLU A 389 4.27 0.33 -26.44
C GLU A 389 5.65 0.20 -25.80
N TRP A 390 5.77 0.39 -24.48
CA TRP A 390 7.04 0.24 -23.78
C TRP A 390 7.59 -1.19 -23.91
N ARG A 391 6.74 -2.20 -23.75
CA ARG A 391 7.12 -3.62 -23.94
C ARG A 391 7.46 -3.93 -25.40
N ASP A 392 6.70 -3.40 -26.34
CA ASP A 392 6.95 -3.61 -27.77
C ASP A 392 8.30 -3.02 -28.19
N LEU A 393 8.66 -1.83 -27.68
CA LEU A 393 9.98 -1.22 -27.90
C LEU A 393 11.11 -2.04 -27.27
N TYR A 394 10.89 -2.62 -26.08
CA TYR A 394 11.87 -3.51 -25.45
C TYR A 394 12.11 -4.76 -26.30
N ASN A 395 11.04 -5.45 -26.70
CA ASN A 395 11.11 -6.67 -27.52
C ASN A 395 11.74 -6.41 -28.90
N ALA A 396 11.55 -5.20 -29.44
CA ALA A 396 12.18 -4.78 -30.70
C ALA A 396 13.66 -4.34 -30.54
N GLY A 397 14.24 -4.39 -29.33
CA GLY A 397 15.61 -3.96 -29.06
C GLY A 397 15.84 -2.45 -29.21
N LYS A 398 14.78 -1.64 -29.07
CA LYS A 398 14.82 -0.18 -29.32
C LYS A 398 15.02 0.67 -28.07
N LEU A 399 15.11 0.06 -26.89
CA LEU A 399 15.33 0.76 -25.63
C LEU A 399 16.79 0.70 -25.18
N THR A 400 17.24 1.79 -24.58
CA THR A 400 18.56 1.91 -23.95
C THR A 400 18.42 2.50 -22.55
N GLY A 401 19.45 2.34 -21.72
CA GLY A 401 19.55 3.00 -20.42
C GLY A 401 18.37 2.70 -19.47
N PRO A 402 17.88 3.69 -18.71
CA PRO A 402 16.85 3.50 -17.68
C PRO A 402 15.52 2.93 -18.21
N ALA A 403 15.15 3.25 -19.46
CA ALA A 403 13.93 2.72 -20.06
C ALA A 403 14.00 1.21 -20.31
N LYS A 404 15.19 0.66 -20.55
CA LYS A 404 15.40 -0.79 -20.72
C LYS A 404 15.33 -1.53 -19.39
N GLN A 405 15.88 -0.93 -18.32
CA GLN A 405 16.00 -1.53 -16.98
C GLN A 405 14.66 -2.04 -16.41
N PHE A 406 13.53 -1.41 -16.77
CA PHE A 406 12.20 -1.82 -16.33
C PHE A 406 11.87 -3.29 -16.70
N PHE A 407 12.44 -3.81 -17.78
CA PHE A 407 12.22 -5.18 -18.25
C PHE A 407 13.39 -6.12 -17.92
N GLU A 408 14.38 -5.66 -17.16
CA GLU A 408 15.54 -6.46 -16.75
C GLU A 408 15.42 -6.85 -15.28
N SER A 409 16.15 -7.89 -14.87
CA SER A 409 16.22 -8.28 -13.46
C SER A 409 16.77 -7.14 -12.62
N LYS A 410 16.24 -7.02 -11.40
CA LYS A 410 16.65 -6.04 -10.40
C LYS A 410 17.86 -6.56 -9.61
N PRO A 411 18.67 -5.68 -9.01
CA PRO A 411 19.64 -6.10 -8.00
C PRO A 411 18.92 -6.48 -6.68
N PRO A 412 19.53 -7.30 -5.80
CA PRO A 412 18.99 -7.64 -4.48
C PRO A 412 18.69 -6.42 -3.60
N GLU A 413 19.41 -5.33 -3.79
CA GLU A 413 19.20 -4.07 -3.10
C GLU A 413 19.52 -2.86 -3.98
N MET A 414 18.89 -1.73 -3.65
CA MET A 414 19.09 -0.45 -4.31
C MET A 414 19.14 0.67 -3.29
N LEU A 415 19.92 1.72 -3.59
CA LEU A 415 19.98 2.95 -2.80
C LEU A 415 19.86 4.15 -3.75
N PHE A 416 18.99 5.09 -3.44
CA PHE A 416 18.80 6.31 -4.24
C PHE A 416 18.94 7.54 -3.36
N ASP A 417 19.51 8.62 -3.90
CA ASP A 417 19.43 9.97 -3.35
C ASP A 417 18.25 10.69 -4.02
N CYS A 418 17.10 10.72 -3.34
CA CYS A 418 15.84 11.20 -3.89
C CYS A 418 15.77 12.73 -4.04
N GLU A 419 16.73 13.48 -3.49
CA GLU A 419 16.79 14.93 -3.70
C GLU A 419 17.46 15.27 -5.03
N THR A 420 18.57 14.58 -5.35
CA THR A 420 19.30 14.81 -6.61
C THR A 420 18.82 13.93 -7.76
N ASP A 421 18.14 12.83 -7.45
CA ASP A 421 17.56 11.87 -8.40
C ASP A 421 16.12 11.54 -8.00
N PRO A 422 15.17 12.48 -8.19
CA PRO A 422 13.78 12.31 -7.76
C PRO A 422 13.06 11.18 -8.51
N HIS A 423 13.56 10.80 -9.67
CA HIS A 423 13.04 9.71 -10.49
C HIS A 423 13.66 8.34 -10.17
N GLN A 424 14.65 8.30 -9.26
CA GLN A 424 15.31 7.09 -8.78
C GLN A 424 15.84 6.21 -9.92
N ILE A 425 16.65 6.82 -10.77
CA ILE A 425 17.28 6.19 -11.93
C ILE A 425 18.65 5.61 -11.55
N ASN A 426 19.41 6.32 -10.72
CA ASN A 426 20.80 6.03 -10.41
C ASN A 426 20.93 5.23 -9.12
N ASN A 427 21.07 3.91 -9.23
CA ASN A 427 21.29 3.06 -8.07
C ASN A 427 22.72 3.22 -7.51
N LEU A 428 22.82 3.73 -6.28
CA LEU A 428 24.04 4.00 -5.53
C LEU A 428 24.52 2.83 -4.65
N ALA A 429 23.83 1.67 -4.67
CA ALA A 429 24.16 0.55 -3.78
C ALA A 429 25.59 0.00 -3.98
N ASN A 430 26.17 0.16 -5.17
CA ASN A 430 27.54 -0.27 -5.46
C ASN A 430 28.55 0.89 -5.40
N ASP A 431 28.13 2.11 -5.05
CA ASP A 431 29.05 3.25 -4.91
C ASP A 431 29.76 3.20 -3.56
N PRO A 432 31.11 3.05 -3.53
CA PRO A 432 31.87 3.03 -2.28
C PRO A 432 31.67 4.26 -1.40
N LYS A 433 31.34 5.43 -1.98
CA LYS A 433 31.07 6.66 -1.21
C LYS A 433 29.80 6.55 -0.36
N HIS A 434 28.86 5.70 -0.77
CA HIS A 434 27.57 5.52 -0.12
C HIS A 434 27.51 4.25 0.75
N ALA A 435 28.59 3.47 0.84
CA ALA A 435 28.62 2.19 1.56
C ALA A 435 28.16 2.29 3.03
N LYS A 436 28.50 3.39 3.73
CA LYS A 436 28.06 3.61 5.12
C LYS A 436 26.55 3.82 5.22
N VAL A 437 25.98 4.64 4.34
CA VAL A 437 24.53 4.91 4.29
C VAL A 437 23.77 3.65 3.91
N LEU A 438 24.27 2.91 2.92
CA LEU A 438 23.71 1.63 2.50
C LEU A 438 23.65 0.64 3.68
N ALA A 439 24.76 0.47 4.40
CA ALA A 439 24.82 -0.44 5.54
C ALA A 439 23.84 -0.03 6.66
N GLU A 440 23.77 1.26 6.99
CA GLU A 440 22.83 1.77 8.00
C GLU A 440 21.36 1.51 7.63
N LEU A 441 20.97 1.82 6.39
CA LEU A 441 19.58 1.65 5.95
C LEU A 441 19.20 0.18 5.75
N ARG A 442 20.15 -0.65 5.31
CA ARG A 442 19.99 -2.11 5.27
C ARG A 442 19.72 -2.67 6.67
N GLU A 443 20.56 -2.32 7.64
CA GLU A 443 20.40 -2.76 9.03
C GLU A 443 19.05 -2.29 9.60
N ARG A 444 18.68 -1.03 9.37
CA ARG A 444 17.38 -0.48 9.81
C ARG A 444 16.21 -1.23 9.18
N LEU A 445 16.27 -1.57 7.90
CA LEU A 445 15.21 -2.36 7.26
C LEU A 445 15.11 -3.75 7.90
N GLN A 446 16.25 -4.43 8.09
CA GLN A 446 16.31 -5.74 8.73
C GLN A 446 15.71 -5.70 10.14
N GLN A 447 16.08 -4.72 10.96
CA GLN A 447 15.51 -4.51 12.28
C GLN A 447 13.99 -4.26 12.22
N THR A 448 13.53 -3.51 11.22
CA THR A 448 12.10 -3.22 11.03
C THR A 448 11.31 -4.49 10.73
N VAL A 449 11.70 -5.27 9.72
CA VAL A 449 10.96 -6.48 9.30
C VAL A 449 11.01 -7.59 10.34
N LYS A 450 12.12 -7.73 11.08
CA LYS A 450 12.25 -8.68 12.20
C LYS A 450 11.49 -8.21 13.44
N GLY A 451 11.48 -6.90 13.71
CA GLY A 451 10.81 -6.30 14.86
C GLY A 451 9.27 -6.39 14.76
N LEU A 452 8.74 -6.20 13.55
CA LEU A 452 7.31 -6.18 13.20
C LEU A 452 6.59 -7.54 13.34
N PRO A 453 7.34 -8.65 13.43
CA PRO A 453 7.34 -9.77 12.46
C PRO A 453 6.56 -9.56 11.16
N ASP A 454 7.28 -9.34 10.06
CA ASP A 454 6.71 -9.22 8.71
C ASP A 454 6.19 -10.57 8.20
N LEU A 455 4.86 -10.72 8.11
CA LEU A 455 4.21 -11.97 7.73
C LEU A 455 4.51 -12.40 6.29
N SER A 456 4.95 -11.49 5.41
CA SER A 456 5.25 -11.82 4.01
C SER A 456 6.45 -12.74 3.82
N PHE A 457 7.20 -13.04 4.89
CA PHE A 457 8.21 -14.10 4.84
C PHE A 457 7.60 -15.51 4.77
N TYR A 458 6.28 -15.64 4.94
CA TYR A 458 5.53 -16.82 4.54
C TYR A 458 4.83 -16.59 3.19
N PRO A 459 4.77 -17.61 2.32
CA PRO A 459 3.96 -17.55 1.10
C PRO A 459 2.49 -17.25 1.39
N GLU A 460 1.80 -16.54 0.49
CA GLU A 460 0.38 -16.18 0.69
C GLU A 460 -0.50 -17.43 0.85
N SER A 461 -0.19 -18.53 0.15
CA SER A 461 -0.88 -19.81 0.31
C SER A 461 -0.80 -20.34 1.73
N TYR A 462 0.39 -20.31 2.32
CA TYR A 462 0.64 -20.74 3.69
C TYR A 462 -0.06 -19.82 4.70
N LEU A 463 0.02 -18.49 4.52
CA LEU A 463 -0.67 -17.55 5.39
C LEU A 463 -2.18 -17.75 5.37
N ALA A 464 -2.77 -17.89 4.18
CA ALA A 464 -4.21 -18.07 3.99
C ALA A 464 -4.75 -19.27 4.78
N GLU A 465 -3.98 -20.35 4.86
CA GLU A 465 -4.34 -21.58 5.57
C GLU A 465 -4.04 -21.52 7.07
N ASN A 466 -2.93 -20.90 7.48
CA ASN A 466 -2.38 -21.06 8.82
C ASN A 466 -2.48 -19.81 9.71
N ALA A 467 -2.49 -18.60 9.14
CA ALA A 467 -2.33 -17.36 9.89
C ALA A 467 -3.62 -16.51 9.98
N MET A 468 -4.50 -16.59 8.98
CA MET A 468 -5.56 -15.58 8.79
C MET A 468 -6.69 -15.60 9.84
N GLN A 469 -6.72 -16.59 10.73
CA GLN A 469 -7.62 -16.56 11.90
C GLN A 469 -7.19 -15.51 12.93
N ASN A 470 -5.88 -15.32 13.12
CA ASN A 470 -5.32 -14.30 14.00
C ASN A 470 -3.88 -13.96 13.57
N PRO A 471 -3.72 -13.16 12.49
CA PRO A 471 -2.42 -12.94 11.86
C PRO A 471 -1.42 -12.28 12.81
N VAL A 472 -1.88 -11.40 13.71
CA VAL A 472 -1.00 -10.73 14.69
C VAL A 472 -0.43 -11.74 15.70
N ALA A 473 -1.27 -12.61 16.27
CA ALA A 473 -0.79 -13.61 17.22
C ALA A 473 0.11 -14.63 16.55
N PHE A 474 -0.22 -15.05 15.32
CA PHE A 474 0.63 -15.90 14.50
C PHE A 474 2.02 -15.25 14.31
N GLY A 475 2.07 -14.01 13.83
CA GLY A 475 3.34 -13.30 13.62
C GLY A 475 4.18 -13.19 14.89
N GLN A 476 3.56 -12.89 16.04
CA GLN A 476 4.29 -12.84 17.32
C GLN A 476 4.82 -14.22 17.75
N HIS A 477 4.05 -15.29 17.55
CA HIS A 477 4.48 -16.66 17.86
C HIS A 477 5.66 -17.09 16.98
N HIS A 478 5.62 -16.74 15.70
CA HIS A 478 6.64 -17.09 14.70
C HIS A 478 7.74 -16.02 14.53
N LYS A 479 7.86 -15.07 15.46
CA LYS A 479 8.80 -13.94 15.33
C LYS A 479 10.26 -14.37 15.12
N GLN A 480 10.70 -15.38 15.86
CA GLN A 480 12.05 -15.91 15.74
C GLN A 480 12.26 -16.64 14.40
N GLU A 481 11.27 -17.43 13.97
CA GLU A 481 11.31 -18.13 12.69
C GLU A 481 11.37 -17.13 11.53
N ILE A 482 10.52 -16.10 11.53
CA ILE A 482 10.56 -15.01 10.54
C ILE A 482 11.94 -14.35 10.50
N ALA A 483 12.57 -14.11 11.66
CA ALA A 483 13.92 -13.53 11.69
C ALA A 483 14.97 -14.44 11.01
N GLU A 484 14.86 -15.75 11.19
CA GLU A 484 15.72 -16.73 10.50
C GLU A 484 15.45 -16.79 8.99
N LEU A 485 14.18 -16.64 8.56
CA LEU A 485 13.83 -16.57 7.13
C LEU A 485 14.40 -15.29 6.49
N VAL A 486 14.36 -14.16 7.20
CA VAL A 486 15.02 -12.91 6.77
C VAL A 486 16.52 -13.13 6.59
N ASP A 487 17.18 -13.83 7.52
CA ASP A 487 18.61 -14.11 7.43
C ASP A 487 18.97 -14.97 6.20
N ILE A 488 18.15 -15.98 5.87
CA ILE A 488 18.35 -16.79 4.66
C ILE A 488 18.15 -15.97 3.38
N ALA A 489 17.16 -15.08 3.38
CA ALA A 489 16.91 -14.19 2.24
C ALA A 489 18.08 -13.22 2.01
N ASP A 490 18.64 -12.68 3.10
CA ASP A 490 19.74 -11.71 3.07
C ASP A 490 21.10 -12.29 2.75
N LEU A 491 21.23 -13.63 2.67
CA LEU A 491 22.39 -14.25 2.05
C LEU A 491 22.60 -13.76 0.60
N SER A 492 21.56 -13.30 -0.10
CA SER A 492 21.69 -12.65 -1.43
C SER A 492 22.39 -11.29 -1.43
N LEU A 493 22.71 -10.72 -0.26
CA LEU A 493 23.41 -9.44 -0.12
C LEU A 493 24.94 -9.58 0.04
N VAL A 494 25.44 -10.82 0.13
CA VAL A 494 26.88 -11.12 0.25
C VAL A 494 27.35 -11.96 -0.93
N PRO A 495 28.67 -12.00 -1.23
CA PRO A 495 29.21 -12.87 -2.27
C PRO A 495 28.81 -14.33 -2.05
N PHE A 496 28.53 -15.05 -3.14
CA PHE A 496 28.04 -16.42 -3.10
C PHE A 496 28.88 -17.36 -2.24
N GLU A 497 30.21 -17.27 -2.32
CA GLU A 497 31.13 -18.09 -1.51
C GLU A 497 30.93 -17.92 0.01
N GLN A 498 30.52 -16.74 0.45
CA GLN A 498 30.20 -16.47 1.86
C GLN A 498 28.82 -17.00 2.24
N ALA A 499 27.86 -16.92 1.31
CA ALA A 499 26.49 -17.40 1.51
C ALA A 499 26.35 -18.93 1.47
N LYS A 500 27.19 -19.60 0.67
CA LYS A 500 27.11 -21.03 0.34
C LYS A 500 26.94 -21.95 1.55
N PRO A 501 27.72 -21.85 2.65
CA PRO A 501 27.56 -22.77 3.78
C PRO A 501 26.18 -22.69 4.43
N ALA A 502 25.66 -21.47 4.62
CA ALA A 502 24.34 -21.24 5.19
C ALA A 502 23.22 -21.67 4.23
N LEU A 503 23.40 -21.46 2.92
CA LEU A 503 22.46 -21.95 1.90
C LEU A 503 22.36 -23.47 1.89
N LEU A 504 23.49 -24.17 1.93
CA LEU A 504 23.50 -25.65 1.98
C LEU A 504 22.79 -26.17 3.23
N ALA A 505 22.99 -25.52 4.38
CA ALA A 505 22.28 -25.86 5.62
C ALA A 505 20.77 -25.63 5.50
N ALA A 506 20.36 -24.51 4.90
CA ALA A 506 18.95 -24.19 4.70
C ALA A 506 18.27 -25.13 3.69
N ILE A 507 18.95 -25.52 2.61
CA ILE A 507 18.49 -26.52 1.63
C ILE A 507 18.28 -27.89 2.28
N ALA A 508 19.17 -28.28 3.20
CA ALA A 508 19.10 -29.56 3.91
C ALA A 508 18.13 -29.54 5.11
N SER A 509 17.53 -28.40 5.44
CA SER A 509 16.64 -28.24 6.59
C SER A 509 15.40 -29.12 6.49
N GLY A 510 14.90 -29.62 7.62
CA GLY A 510 13.58 -30.25 7.72
C GLY A 510 12.41 -29.26 7.57
N ASP A 511 12.67 -27.97 7.76
CA ASP A 511 11.69 -26.89 7.63
C ASP A 511 11.49 -26.46 6.16
N PRO A 512 10.28 -26.61 5.58
CA PRO A 512 10.01 -26.21 4.20
C PRO A 512 10.15 -24.71 3.95
N MET A 513 9.96 -23.84 4.95
CA MET A 513 10.13 -22.39 4.77
C MET A 513 11.59 -22.02 4.56
N LYS A 514 12.50 -22.67 5.28
CA LYS A 514 13.95 -22.50 5.06
C LYS A 514 14.37 -22.96 3.66
N ARG A 515 13.84 -24.10 3.19
CA ARG A 515 14.09 -24.61 1.83
C ARG A 515 13.51 -23.70 0.75
N TYR A 516 12.30 -23.16 0.97
CA TYR A 516 11.65 -22.18 0.10
C TYR A 516 12.54 -20.94 -0.09
N TRP A 517 12.99 -20.33 1.01
CA TRP A 517 13.86 -19.17 0.97
C TRP A 517 15.24 -19.47 0.40
N ALA A 518 15.83 -20.62 0.72
CA ALA A 518 17.13 -21.00 0.17
C ALA A 518 17.09 -21.15 -1.36
N ALA A 519 16.05 -21.80 -1.90
CA ALA A 519 15.88 -21.94 -3.35
C ALA A 519 15.64 -20.58 -4.04
N MET A 520 14.90 -19.68 -3.40
CA MET A 520 14.71 -18.30 -3.89
C MET A 520 16.02 -17.51 -3.90
N THR A 521 16.82 -17.63 -2.84
CA THR A 521 18.15 -17.02 -2.74
C THR A 521 19.12 -17.59 -3.78
N CYS A 522 19.12 -18.91 -4.02
CA CYS A 522 19.87 -19.53 -5.13
C CYS A 522 19.44 -18.95 -6.48
N THR A 523 18.13 -18.73 -6.66
CA THR A 523 17.61 -18.08 -7.88
C THR A 523 18.19 -16.68 -8.03
N ALA A 524 18.30 -15.88 -6.96
CA ALA A 524 18.91 -14.56 -6.99
C ALA A 524 20.38 -14.58 -7.46
N PHE A 525 21.19 -15.51 -6.96
CA PHE A 525 22.60 -15.72 -7.36
C PHE A 525 22.77 -16.18 -8.81
N ALA A 526 21.75 -16.82 -9.39
CA ALA A 526 21.80 -17.35 -10.76
C ALA A 526 23.03 -18.25 -10.99
N ALA A 527 23.86 -17.94 -12.00
CA ALA A 527 25.00 -18.76 -12.39
C ALA A 527 26.05 -18.90 -11.30
N ASP A 528 26.18 -17.93 -10.39
CA ASP A 528 27.14 -18.02 -9.27
C ASP A 528 26.82 -19.21 -8.35
N ALA A 529 25.54 -19.60 -8.25
CA ALA A 529 25.10 -20.74 -7.45
C ALA A 529 25.12 -22.09 -8.18
N GLU A 530 25.70 -22.18 -9.39
CA GLU A 530 25.64 -23.37 -10.24
C GLU A 530 26.16 -24.64 -9.54
N GLU A 531 27.20 -24.56 -8.73
CA GLU A 531 27.77 -25.70 -8.00
C GLU A 531 26.81 -26.33 -6.95
N ILE A 532 25.81 -25.59 -6.47
CA ILE A 532 24.79 -26.09 -5.52
C ILE A 532 23.65 -26.83 -6.26
N THR A 533 23.68 -26.90 -7.60
CA THR A 533 22.66 -27.60 -8.42
C THR A 533 22.34 -29.01 -7.91
N ALA A 534 23.35 -29.78 -7.51
CA ALA A 534 23.17 -31.15 -7.03
C ALA A 534 22.36 -31.22 -5.73
N ASN A 535 22.45 -30.19 -4.88
CA ASN A 535 21.72 -30.09 -3.61
C ASN A 535 20.29 -29.58 -3.81
N VAL A 536 20.03 -28.72 -4.80
CA VAL A 536 18.67 -28.21 -5.07
C VAL A 536 17.83 -29.17 -5.92
N LYS A 537 18.44 -29.98 -6.79
CA LYS A 537 17.72 -30.92 -7.66
C LYS A 537 16.75 -31.87 -6.91
N PRO A 538 17.07 -32.41 -5.72
CA PRO A 538 16.13 -33.18 -4.92
C PRO A 538 14.86 -32.41 -4.53
N LEU A 539 14.93 -31.08 -4.36
CA LEU A 539 13.80 -30.23 -3.96
C LEU A 539 12.69 -30.17 -5.03
N LEU A 540 12.95 -30.57 -6.28
CA LEU A 540 11.90 -30.75 -7.30
C LEU A 540 10.85 -31.81 -6.89
N LYS A 541 11.16 -32.64 -5.89
CA LYS A 541 10.28 -33.67 -5.33
C LYS A 541 9.84 -33.38 -3.89
N ASP A 542 10.12 -32.17 -3.37
CA ASP A 542 9.78 -31.78 -1.98
C ASP A 542 8.29 -31.96 -1.67
N ASP A 543 7.88 -32.31 -0.46
CA ASP A 543 6.45 -32.44 -0.17
C ASP A 543 5.69 -31.11 -0.32
N ALA A 544 6.35 -29.98 -0.06
CA ALA A 544 5.77 -28.65 -0.24
C ALA A 544 5.88 -28.19 -1.71
N LEU A 545 4.73 -27.96 -2.36
CA LEU A 545 4.68 -27.53 -3.76
C LEU A 545 5.40 -26.20 -3.99
N ILE A 546 5.26 -25.25 -3.07
CA ILE A 546 5.99 -23.97 -3.06
C ILE A 546 7.51 -24.15 -3.13
N VAL A 547 8.08 -25.18 -2.49
CA VAL A 547 9.52 -25.47 -2.55
C VAL A 547 9.89 -26.02 -3.93
N ARG A 548 9.06 -26.91 -4.49
CA ARG A 548 9.24 -27.39 -5.88
C ARG A 548 9.24 -26.25 -6.87
N MET A 549 8.34 -25.27 -6.72
CA MET A 549 8.28 -24.08 -7.59
C MET A 549 9.61 -23.32 -7.56
N ARG A 550 10.11 -22.96 -6.36
CA ARG A 550 11.36 -22.20 -6.21
C ARG A 550 12.60 -22.98 -6.68
N ALA A 551 12.63 -24.29 -6.47
CA ALA A 551 13.68 -25.15 -7.04
C ALA A 551 13.65 -25.15 -8.57
N ALA A 552 12.45 -25.22 -9.17
CA ALA A 552 12.30 -25.14 -10.63
C ALA A 552 12.73 -23.79 -11.18
N GLU A 553 12.42 -22.68 -10.49
CA GLU A 553 12.89 -21.34 -10.85
C GLU A 553 14.42 -21.26 -10.91
N PHE A 554 15.11 -21.68 -9.84
CA PHE A 554 16.56 -21.64 -9.81
C PHE A 554 17.17 -22.46 -10.96
N LEU A 555 16.81 -23.74 -11.04
CA LEU A 555 17.39 -24.68 -12.01
C LEU A 555 17.04 -24.31 -13.46
N GLY A 556 15.85 -23.75 -13.68
CA GLY A 556 15.42 -23.23 -14.97
C GLY A 556 16.18 -21.96 -15.38
N ARG A 557 16.41 -21.04 -14.43
CA ARG A 557 17.14 -19.79 -14.65
C ARG A 557 18.57 -20.06 -15.15
N ILE A 558 19.25 -21.03 -14.54
CA ILE A 558 20.61 -21.43 -14.95
C ILE A 558 20.65 -22.49 -16.07
N GLY A 559 19.49 -22.85 -16.65
CA GLY A 559 19.43 -23.71 -17.81
C GLY A 559 19.71 -25.20 -17.56
N LYS A 560 19.61 -25.68 -16.32
CA LYS A 560 19.84 -27.10 -15.97
C LYS A 560 18.63 -27.99 -16.20
N ILE A 561 17.43 -27.42 -16.24
CA ILE A 561 16.17 -28.12 -16.54
C ILE A 561 15.27 -27.25 -17.41
N ASN A 562 14.22 -27.86 -17.98
CA ASN A 562 13.03 -27.10 -18.40
C ASN A 562 12.10 -26.91 -17.19
N PRO A 563 11.98 -25.68 -16.64
CA PRO A 563 11.18 -25.40 -15.44
C PRO A 563 9.69 -25.60 -15.68
N GLN A 564 9.21 -25.43 -16.92
CA GLN A 564 7.78 -25.49 -17.24
C GLN A 564 7.19 -26.86 -16.91
N THR A 565 7.97 -27.95 -17.02
CA THR A 565 7.51 -29.30 -16.66
C THR A 565 6.99 -29.37 -15.23
N THR A 566 7.78 -28.86 -14.28
CA THR A 566 7.41 -28.88 -12.85
C THR A 566 6.32 -27.87 -12.56
N LEU A 567 6.42 -26.66 -13.13
CA LEU A 567 5.44 -25.60 -12.88
C LEU A 567 4.04 -25.94 -13.44
N ILE A 568 3.97 -26.47 -14.67
CA ILE A 568 2.71 -26.95 -15.28
C ILE A 568 2.12 -28.09 -14.46
N GLN A 569 2.94 -29.05 -14.01
CA GLN A 569 2.47 -30.12 -13.15
C GLN A 569 1.80 -29.57 -11.89
N ILE A 570 2.43 -28.58 -11.24
CA ILE A 570 1.89 -27.95 -10.03
C ILE A 570 0.55 -27.28 -10.33
N VAL A 571 0.45 -26.48 -11.39
CA VAL A 571 -0.82 -25.83 -11.80
C VAL A 571 -1.93 -26.86 -12.04
N ASN A 572 -1.60 -28.00 -12.65
CA ASN A 572 -2.55 -29.05 -13.00
C ASN A 572 -2.89 -30.00 -11.83
N THR A 573 -2.24 -29.89 -10.67
CA THR A 573 -2.48 -30.81 -9.54
C THR A 573 -2.90 -30.10 -8.25
N THR A 574 -2.45 -28.88 -8.02
CA THR A 574 -2.81 -28.15 -6.79
C THR A 574 -4.30 -27.82 -6.77
N GLN A 575 -4.90 -27.94 -5.58
CA GLN A 575 -6.26 -27.47 -5.28
C GLN A 575 -6.25 -26.02 -4.79
N ASN A 576 -5.07 -25.47 -4.46
CA ASN A 576 -4.93 -24.14 -3.92
C ASN A 576 -4.69 -23.14 -5.07
N SER A 577 -5.67 -22.27 -5.31
CA SER A 577 -5.59 -21.26 -6.37
C SER A 577 -4.44 -20.25 -6.19
N VAL A 578 -3.99 -20.02 -4.95
CA VAL A 578 -2.87 -19.12 -4.64
C VAL A 578 -1.56 -19.72 -5.16
N GLU A 579 -1.34 -21.01 -4.88
CA GLU A 579 -0.20 -21.76 -5.40
C GLU A 579 -0.22 -21.86 -6.93
N ALA A 580 -1.39 -22.10 -7.52
CA ALA A 580 -1.54 -22.12 -8.98
C ALA A 580 -1.17 -20.76 -9.59
N THR A 581 -1.62 -19.65 -9.00
CA THR A 581 -1.26 -18.30 -9.47
C THR A 581 0.22 -17.98 -9.29
N GLU A 582 0.85 -18.39 -8.18
CA GLU A 582 2.29 -18.24 -7.94
C GLU A 582 3.10 -19.02 -8.98
N ALA A 583 2.74 -20.28 -9.26
CA ALA A 583 3.37 -21.07 -10.32
C ALA A 583 3.18 -20.44 -11.72
N LEU A 584 1.98 -19.91 -12.00
CA LEU A 584 1.69 -19.20 -13.26
C LEU A 584 2.48 -17.88 -13.40
N ASN A 585 2.79 -17.20 -12.30
CA ASN A 585 3.67 -16.03 -12.30
C ASN A 585 5.08 -16.43 -12.79
N SER A 586 5.63 -17.54 -12.28
CA SER A 586 6.92 -18.09 -12.72
C SER A 586 6.90 -18.56 -14.17
N ILE A 587 5.82 -19.23 -14.59
CA ILE A 587 5.62 -19.67 -15.99
C ILE A 587 5.68 -18.47 -16.94
N VAL A 588 4.96 -17.39 -16.61
CA VAL A 588 4.93 -16.16 -17.42
C VAL A 588 6.30 -15.50 -17.44
N TRP A 589 7.01 -15.46 -16.32
CA TRP A 589 8.40 -14.96 -16.28
C TRP A 589 9.32 -15.74 -17.24
N PHE A 590 9.28 -17.08 -17.20
CA PHE A 590 10.07 -17.90 -18.11
C PHE A 590 9.65 -17.74 -19.57
N ARG A 591 8.36 -17.62 -19.84
CA ARG A 591 7.84 -17.43 -21.20
C ARG A 591 8.30 -16.10 -21.79
N ASP A 592 8.19 -15.00 -21.04
CA ASP A 592 8.38 -13.65 -21.56
C ASP A 592 9.84 -13.19 -21.60
N PHE A 593 10.69 -13.71 -20.71
CA PHE A 593 12.04 -13.17 -20.49
C PHE A 593 13.19 -14.13 -20.80
N PHE A 594 12.92 -15.30 -21.41
CA PHE A 594 13.95 -16.28 -21.77
C PHE A 594 14.01 -16.57 -23.28
N ASN A 595 13.66 -15.60 -24.13
CA ASN A 595 13.82 -15.67 -25.59
C ASN A 595 13.28 -16.98 -26.19
N ASP A 596 12.03 -17.33 -25.88
CA ASP A 596 11.35 -18.56 -26.33
C ASP A 596 12.02 -19.89 -25.94
N LYS A 597 13.01 -19.89 -25.03
CA LYS A 597 13.69 -21.12 -24.57
C LYS A 597 12.74 -22.11 -23.89
N TYR A 598 11.69 -21.61 -23.23
CA TYR A 598 10.75 -22.40 -22.44
C TYR A 598 9.29 -22.10 -22.85
N PRO A 599 8.89 -22.47 -24.07
CA PRO A 599 7.58 -22.13 -24.61
C PRO A 599 6.48 -22.89 -23.86
N VAL A 600 5.30 -22.27 -23.78
CA VAL A 600 4.07 -22.87 -23.22
C VAL A 600 2.87 -22.47 -24.06
N LYS A 601 1.85 -23.32 -24.09
CA LYS A 601 0.58 -23.07 -24.77
C LYS A 601 -0.58 -23.36 -23.83
N ARG A 602 -1.74 -22.75 -24.09
CA ARG A 602 -2.94 -22.94 -23.24
C ARG A 602 -3.32 -24.40 -23.04
N SER A 603 -3.12 -25.27 -24.03
CA SER A 603 -3.47 -26.69 -23.94
C SER A 603 -2.57 -27.52 -23.02
N ASP A 604 -1.46 -26.97 -22.52
CA ASP A 604 -0.63 -27.62 -21.51
C ASP A 604 -1.30 -27.58 -20.11
N PHE A 605 -2.32 -26.74 -19.95
CA PHE A 605 -2.95 -26.45 -18.67
C PHE A 605 -4.35 -27.05 -18.55
N ASN A 606 -4.55 -27.83 -17.50
CA ASN A 606 -5.83 -28.31 -17.02
C ASN A 606 -5.88 -28.07 -15.49
N PRO A 607 -5.96 -26.81 -15.05
CA PRO A 607 -5.90 -26.47 -13.63
C PRO A 607 -7.07 -27.12 -12.88
N VAL A 608 -6.80 -27.64 -11.68
CA VAL A 608 -7.87 -28.20 -10.83
C VAL A 608 -8.45 -27.13 -9.90
N SER A 609 -7.64 -26.13 -9.51
CA SER A 609 -8.08 -24.97 -8.76
C SER A 609 -8.73 -23.91 -9.66
N ASP A 610 -9.85 -23.34 -9.20
CA ASP A 610 -10.49 -22.19 -9.84
C ASP A 610 -10.03 -20.86 -9.20
N GLY A 611 -9.84 -19.81 -10.00
CA GLY A 611 -9.51 -18.48 -9.46
C GLY A 611 -9.39 -17.41 -10.55
N ALA A 612 -9.79 -16.18 -10.24
CA ALA A 612 -9.74 -15.07 -11.22
C ALA A 612 -8.31 -14.82 -11.72
N ASP A 613 -7.32 -14.84 -10.83
CA ASP A 613 -5.92 -14.62 -11.21
C ASP A 613 -5.35 -15.82 -12.02
N VAL A 614 -5.86 -17.04 -11.78
CA VAL A 614 -5.54 -18.23 -12.59
C VAL A 614 -6.09 -18.07 -14.00
N ASP A 615 -7.37 -17.70 -14.12
CA ASP A 615 -8.02 -17.44 -15.41
C ASP A 615 -7.31 -16.32 -16.19
N ASP A 616 -6.96 -15.23 -15.52
CA ASP A 616 -6.29 -14.08 -16.10
C ASP A 616 -4.89 -14.44 -16.64
N ARG A 617 -4.12 -15.26 -15.91
CA ARG A 617 -2.83 -15.80 -16.38
C ARG A 617 -3.00 -16.74 -17.57
N LEU A 618 -3.99 -17.64 -17.54
CA LEU A 618 -4.23 -18.58 -18.63
C LEU A 618 -4.76 -17.89 -19.90
N ASN A 619 -5.58 -16.85 -19.76
CA ASN A 619 -6.02 -16.00 -20.86
C ASN A 619 -4.83 -15.29 -21.51
N TYR A 620 -3.92 -14.75 -20.69
CA TYR A 620 -2.68 -14.14 -21.18
C TYR A 620 -1.77 -15.16 -21.90
N ILE A 621 -1.67 -16.40 -21.40
CA ILE A 621 -0.98 -17.49 -22.09
C ILE A 621 -1.64 -17.84 -23.43
N ASN A 622 -2.95 -17.73 -23.51
CA ASN A 622 -3.69 -18.00 -24.74
C ASN A 622 -3.72 -16.81 -25.73
N GLY A 623 -3.03 -15.70 -25.43
CA GLY A 623 -3.06 -14.48 -26.25
C GLY A 623 -4.42 -13.78 -26.27
N ILE A 624 -5.29 -14.03 -25.29
CA ILE A 624 -6.60 -13.37 -25.18
C ILE A 624 -6.39 -11.94 -24.64
N PRO A 625 -6.87 -10.89 -25.33
CA PRO A 625 -6.80 -9.53 -24.84
C PRO A 625 -7.59 -9.35 -23.54
N TYR A 626 -7.08 -8.50 -22.63
CA TYR A 626 -7.73 -8.22 -21.36
C TYR A 626 -8.58 -6.92 -21.40
N PRO A 627 -9.82 -6.90 -20.85
CA PRO A 627 -10.53 -8.04 -20.28
C PRO A 627 -11.06 -8.95 -21.39
N PRO A 628 -11.17 -10.26 -21.15
CA PRO A 628 -11.67 -11.20 -22.17
C PRO A 628 -13.06 -10.80 -22.68
N LYS A 629 -13.30 -10.95 -24.00
CA LYS A 629 -14.61 -10.67 -24.62
C LYS A 629 -15.69 -11.52 -23.94
N GLY A 630 -16.76 -10.87 -23.47
CA GLY A 630 -17.88 -11.54 -22.78
C GLY A 630 -17.87 -11.45 -21.25
N ALA A 631 -16.84 -10.87 -20.63
CA ALA A 631 -16.79 -10.66 -19.16
C ALA A 631 -17.79 -9.60 -18.61
N LYS A 632 -18.69 -9.06 -19.45
CA LYS A 632 -19.81 -8.24 -18.99
C LYS A 632 -20.87 -9.15 -18.35
N GLY A 633 -20.74 -9.40 -17.04
CA GLY A 633 -21.85 -9.90 -16.22
C GLY A 633 -21.66 -11.25 -15.54
N LYS A 634 -20.65 -11.37 -14.66
CA LYS A 634 -20.85 -12.13 -13.43
C LYS A 634 -20.73 -11.17 -12.26
N ALA A 635 -21.86 -10.57 -11.89
CA ALA A 635 -21.98 -10.01 -10.55
C ALA A 635 -21.51 -11.09 -9.57
N ARG A 636 -20.50 -10.77 -8.76
CA ARG A 636 -20.05 -11.57 -7.61
C ARG A 636 -21.30 -12.00 -6.84
N LYS A 637 -21.73 -13.25 -7.00
CA LYS A 637 -22.78 -13.81 -6.16
C LYS A 637 -22.23 -13.79 -4.74
N GLN A 638 -22.76 -12.90 -3.92
CA GLN A 638 -22.66 -13.01 -2.47
C GLN A 638 -23.06 -14.44 -2.11
N ARG A 639 -22.13 -15.21 -1.55
CA ARG A 639 -22.45 -16.47 -0.87
C ARG A 639 -23.29 -16.10 0.35
N THR A 640 -24.62 -16.07 0.17
CA THR A 640 -25.55 -16.13 1.28
C THR A 640 -25.61 -17.58 1.74
N THR A 641 -25.06 -17.82 2.92
CA THR A 641 -25.27 -19.06 3.66
C THR A 641 -26.75 -19.15 4.03
N LYS A 642 -27.47 -20.07 3.40
CA LYS A 642 -28.79 -20.50 3.87
C LYS A 642 -28.60 -21.28 5.17
N SER A 643 -29.03 -20.72 6.30
CA SER A 643 -29.34 -21.54 7.47
C SER A 643 -30.66 -22.27 7.20
N LYS A 644 -30.63 -23.59 7.32
CA LYS A 644 -31.84 -24.41 7.41
C LYS A 644 -32.37 -24.34 8.85
N LYS A 645 -33.65 -24.04 8.91
CA LYS A 645 -34.60 -24.14 10.03
C LYS A 645 -34.77 -25.59 10.51
N PRO A 646 -35.42 -25.83 11.66
CA PRO A 646 -36.91 -25.80 11.72
C PRO A 646 -37.52 -24.49 12.22
#